data_AF-A0A9X3NB29-F1
#
_entry.id   AF-A0A9X3NB29-F1
#
_cell.length_a   1.000
_cell.length_b   1.000
_cell.length_c   1.000
_cell.angle_alpha   90.00
_cell.angle_beta   90.00
_cell.angle_gamma   90.00
#
_symmetry.space_group_name_H-M   'P 1'
#
loop_
_entity.id
_entity.type
_entity.pdbx_description
1 polymer ?
#
loop_
_entity_poly.entity_id
_entity_poly.type
_entity_poly.pdbx_seq_one_letter_code
_entity_poly.pdbx_strand_id
1 'polypeptide(L)'
;MKPWLGAVAAATAIFVAPSVALAGPDDPALLKFKLDNALLYDEFEALGFSMDHAVENGEGDDIIVRAWVTDEQIDIARSAGFEHVGVVHDKFNIDGVRAEMNAVVEKEEAAKRALRDHAAGRSQRSAGPASVRAQRADFYENNQSRYLSIEANADGASYTGDNANTYVGPTLTAEWYDASGNKMGEGQLGVYRDPDVSPDYYQYHYSIFRLGDVGDGKPTPATIKIASSNGDVDTIAAKEWIAKDPPSYTSAPGFRSGFMTRYLNGQEAHKRVRDLAAEFPNISEAIKLPEQTRGYMRKAQTMLGYNWAPTAAQPNPPAPNATTPYVRFDDGNLPVAGTAPATGQTPDLITPQRIVVLTTRLYGHQGGNTLTARIVPPTANNQALSVSLVGNSIRINPATDATGAITSTANQVVAAVNAHPDVNQLVVATKYRNFSGDGIVEAGVVSPLSDLLRAPVTVGRGPMDQYAIRIGKQRDGSKVGVFFYCQEHGNEIATSGVCIETAERLVRNYGTDPKTTELIDNLDIFIVPQINPDGATHSLYDSNRRKNLSHHCDNSKFTDNSTDPANRNSWGVDLNRNFSVGTIFDGFQGASATNCLSGNFAGLDEFSEPEARNESWIQTTFRNIKFANNIHSSGGYFMWPPGAYTPTRETLPYPPYGTLNFFDQAAKQVLDGIKSHRRLAVRPQKTGPVIDVLYSAAGNSADEAYYKNGIIGYDFEIGDSNNEYKNPATGVISECSAGQQPPFGDSTNDCLDNEGWHESMEFASGNYGLMQSALDYARDTAAPVVEAVSGSVSAGKIDVRFTSNEASSIYYTLDGSTPTTASTEWKPTRARALPLPLQLAPNQVLKWVATDFKGNLSAVKTKAFGFTEGTVGGTVPATLSLSLSGPTTLGPFVPGVAKEYTATSEATIISTAGNATLSVAGPVHLSNGAFSLASPLGVTLAKSSWTGPTSNEKVGITFKQAIGANEGLRTGTYSKAVTFTLSTTQP
;
A
#
# COMPACT_ATOMS: atom_id res chain seq x y z
N MET A 1 -58.16 -26.04 9.54
CA MET A 1 -58.53 -25.85 10.96
C MET A 1 -57.54 -24.86 11.57
N LYS A 2 -58.04 -23.69 11.97
CA LYS A 2 -57.39 -22.68 12.85
C LYS A 2 -57.70 -23.07 14.32
N PRO A 3 -57.00 -22.60 15.39
CA PRO A 3 -56.70 -21.18 15.69
C PRO A 3 -55.28 -20.89 16.25
N TRP A 4 -54.69 -19.69 16.14
CA TRP A 4 -55.07 -18.32 16.56
C TRP A 4 -54.80 -18.04 18.05
N LEU A 5 -53.74 -17.26 18.34
CA LEU A 5 -53.74 -16.14 19.30
C LEU A 5 -52.40 -15.40 19.22
N GLY A 6 -52.45 -14.14 18.77
CA GLY A 6 -51.34 -13.20 18.86
C GLY A 6 -51.43 -12.35 20.13
N ALA A 7 -50.29 -11.79 20.54
CA ALA A 7 -50.22 -10.53 21.26
C ALA A 7 -48.88 -9.84 20.95
N VAL A 8 -49.01 -8.56 20.65
CA VAL A 8 -47.98 -7.57 20.37
C VAL A 8 -47.16 -7.27 21.62
N ALA A 9 -45.84 -7.20 21.50
CA ALA A 9 -45.01 -6.34 22.35
C ALA A 9 -43.76 -5.93 21.56
N ALA A 10 -43.63 -4.61 21.34
CA ALA A 10 -42.39 -3.98 20.95
C ALA A 10 -41.36 -4.17 22.07
N ALA A 11 -40.17 -4.65 21.73
CA ALA A 11 -38.99 -4.54 22.57
C ALA A 11 -37.77 -4.42 21.65
N THR A 12 -37.29 -3.19 21.52
CA THR A 12 -35.88 -2.83 21.62
C THR A 12 -34.90 -3.95 21.27
N ALA A 13 -34.47 -4.03 20.00
CA ALA A 13 -33.22 -4.70 19.67
C ALA A 13 -32.08 -3.83 20.20
N ILE A 14 -31.82 -3.94 21.50
CA ILE A 14 -30.52 -3.62 22.06
C ILE A 14 -29.57 -4.59 21.35
N PHE A 15 -28.72 -4.05 20.45
CA PHE A 15 -27.49 -4.72 20.06
C PHE A 15 -26.66 -4.86 21.34
N VAL A 16 -26.91 -5.92 22.11
CA VAL A 16 -25.95 -6.41 23.07
C VAL A 16 -24.83 -6.96 22.20
N ALA A 17 -23.73 -6.19 22.09
CA ALA A 17 -22.45 -6.74 21.69
C ALA A 17 -22.26 -8.04 22.49
N PRO A 18 -21.82 -9.16 21.86
CA PRO A 18 -21.70 -10.42 22.56
C PRO A 18 -20.88 -10.19 23.83
N SER A 19 -21.54 -10.33 24.98
CA SER A 19 -20.85 -10.35 26.26
C SER A 19 -19.89 -11.52 26.24
N VAL A 20 -18.61 -11.18 26.32
CA VAL A 20 -17.44 -12.02 26.58
C VAL A 20 -17.81 -13.32 27.28
N ALA A 21 -17.68 -14.44 26.57
CA ALA A 21 -17.32 -15.67 27.24
C ALA A 21 -15.79 -15.65 27.40
N LEU A 22 -15.29 -15.90 28.62
CA LEU A 22 -13.94 -16.41 28.81
C LEU A 22 -13.77 -17.65 27.91
N ALA A 23 -12.55 -17.97 27.46
CA ALA A 23 -12.30 -19.21 26.73
C ALA A 23 -12.99 -20.37 27.47
N GLY A 24 -14.01 -20.93 26.82
CA GLY A 24 -14.88 -21.94 27.40
C GLY A 24 -14.19 -23.31 27.37
N PRO A 25 -14.80 -24.32 28.02
CA PRO A 25 -14.38 -25.71 27.87
C PRO A 25 -14.35 -26.18 26.40
N ASP A 26 -15.05 -25.48 25.51
CA ASP A 26 -15.23 -25.81 24.10
C ASP A 26 -14.22 -25.11 23.16
N ASP A 27 -13.32 -24.27 23.67
CA ASP A 27 -12.33 -23.57 22.83
C ASP A 27 -11.05 -24.43 22.64
N PRO A 28 -10.64 -24.71 21.39
CA PRO A 28 -9.57 -25.65 21.12
C PRO A 28 -8.17 -25.05 21.36
N ALA A 29 -7.29 -25.84 21.97
CA ALA A 29 -5.85 -25.56 22.09
C ALA A 29 -5.06 -26.56 21.24
N LEU A 30 -3.90 -26.13 20.71
CA LEU A 30 -3.01 -27.04 19.99
C LEU A 30 -2.09 -27.75 20.98
N LEU A 31 -2.33 -29.03 21.20
CA LEU A 31 -1.65 -29.85 22.20
C LEU A 31 -0.87 -31.00 21.56
N LYS A 32 0.19 -31.44 22.24
CA LYS A 32 1.02 -32.61 21.91
C LYS A 32 0.50 -33.84 22.64
N PHE A 33 0.27 -34.91 21.90
CA PHE A 33 -0.14 -36.21 22.43
C PHE A 33 0.93 -37.26 22.15
N LYS A 34 1.28 -38.03 23.18
CA LYS A 34 2.19 -39.16 23.07
C LYS A 34 1.41 -40.40 22.66
N LEU A 35 1.92 -41.10 21.64
CA LEU A 35 1.50 -42.43 21.20
C LEU A 35 2.67 -43.38 21.42
N ASP A 36 2.42 -44.56 21.99
CA ASP A 36 3.47 -45.53 22.34
C ASP A 36 4.14 -46.18 21.11
N ASN A 37 3.56 -46.03 19.91
CA ASN A 37 4.19 -46.36 18.64
C ASN A 37 3.41 -45.81 17.44
N ALA A 38 4.05 -45.82 16.26
CA ALA A 38 3.48 -45.29 15.03
C ALA A 38 2.23 -46.03 14.50
N LEU A 39 1.96 -47.28 14.94
CA LEU A 39 0.75 -48.00 14.53
C LEU A 39 -0.52 -47.43 15.16
N LEU A 40 -0.38 -46.66 16.24
CA LEU A 40 -1.50 -46.00 16.93
C LEU A 40 -1.90 -44.67 16.27
N TYR A 41 -1.23 -44.25 15.20
CA TYR A 41 -1.55 -43.00 14.49
C TYR A 41 -2.97 -43.05 13.90
N ASP A 42 -3.31 -44.12 13.20
CA ASP A 42 -4.64 -44.29 12.60
C ASP A 42 -5.75 -44.38 13.68
N GLU A 43 -5.42 -44.93 14.86
CA GLU A 43 -6.35 -44.99 16.01
C GLU A 43 -6.56 -43.61 16.64
N PHE A 44 -5.50 -42.79 16.72
CA PHE A 44 -5.57 -41.41 17.19
C PHE A 44 -6.32 -40.50 16.19
N GLU A 45 -6.06 -40.67 14.89
CA GLU A 45 -6.77 -39.95 13.81
C GLU A 45 -8.27 -40.30 13.78
N ALA A 46 -8.61 -41.57 14.07
CA ALA A 46 -10.00 -42.03 14.17
C ALA A 46 -10.81 -41.38 15.31
N LEU A 47 -10.15 -40.70 16.27
CA LEU A 47 -10.82 -39.88 17.29
C LEU A 47 -11.46 -38.60 16.70
N GLY A 48 -11.14 -38.26 15.44
CA GLY A 48 -11.77 -37.16 14.72
C GLY A 48 -11.28 -35.78 15.16
N PHE A 49 -10.12 -35.70 15.82
CA PHE A 49 -9.50 -34.43 16.17
C PHE A 49 -8.90 -33.75 14.94
N SER A 50 -8.85 -32.41 14.97
CA SER A 50 -8.19 -31.65 13.91
C SER A 50 -6.67 -31.73 14.12
N MET A 51 -6.02 -32.59 13.35
CA MET A 51 -4.59 -32.90 13.47
C MET A 51 -3.73 -31.78 12.86
N ASP A 52 -2.71 -31.36 13.59
CA ASP A 52 -1.55 -30.67 13.02
C ASP A 52 -0.62 -31.76 12.50
N HIS A 53 -0.34 -31.77 11.18
CA HIS A 53 0.31 -32.89 10.47
C HIS A 53 1.79 -33.14 10.88
N ALA A 54 2.24 -32.55 11.99
CA ALA A 54 3.55 -32.79 12.57
C ALA A 54 3.54 -34.07 13.42
N VAL A 55 4.37 -35.03 13.03
CA VAL A 55 4.70 -36.23 13.82
C VAL A 55 6.17 -36.13 14.24
N GLU A 56 6.42 -36.07 15.54
CA GLU A 56 7.76 -36.05 16.13
C GLU A 56 8.10 -37.44 16.67
N ASN A 57 9.38 -37.83 16.66
CA ASN A 57 9.83 -39.06 17.30
C ASN A 57 9.94 -38.84 18.83
N GLY A 58 9.38 -39.75 19.62
CA GLY A 58 9.52 -39.80 21.07
C GLY A 58 10.73 -40.63 21.54
N GLU A 59 10.75 -41.03 22.82
CA GLU A 59 11.73 -41.98 23.34
C GLU A 59 11.34 -43.42 22.98
N GLY A 60 12.27 -44.21 22.43
CA GLY A 60 11.99 -45.59 22.04
C GLY A 60 11.19 -45.67 20.74
N ASP A 61 10.10 -46.43 20.74
CA ASP A 61 9.20 -46.57 19.58
C ASP A 61 8.08 -45.51 19.56
N ASP A 62 7.98 -44.69 20.60
CA ASP A 62 6.94 -43.69 20.78
C ASP A 62 6.97 -42.60 19.69
N ILE A 63 5.80 -42.05 19.33
CA ILE A 63 5.68 -40.85 18.49
C ILE A 63 4.85 -39.79 19.22
N ILE A 64 5.13 -38.52 18.94
CA ILE A 64 4.33 -37.39 19.41
C ILE A 64 3.58 -36.80 18.23
N VAL A 65 2.27 -36.68 18.35
CA VAL A 65 1.39 -36.05 17.36
C VAL A 65 0.79 -34.78 17.94
N ARG A 66 0.33 -33.87 17.09
CA ARG A 66 -0.28 -32.62 17.52
C ARG A 66 -1.73 -32.55 17.06
N ALA A 67 -2.61 -32.08 17.92
CA ALA A 67 -4.02 -31.94 17.61
C ALA A 67 -4.63 -30.71 18.28
N TRP A 68 -5.52 -30.03 17.57
CA TRP A 68 -6.42 -29.04 18.12
C TRP A 68 -7.54 -29.75 18.87
N VAL A 69 -7.59 -29.52 20.19
CA VAL A 69 -8.51 -30.22 21.10
C VAL A 69 -9.13 -29.26 22.11
N THR A 70 -10.43 -29.43 22.36
CA THR A 70 -11.15 -28.78 23.47
C THR A 70 -10.88 -29.48 24.80
N ASP A 71 -11.31 -28.90 25.93
CA ASP A 71 -11.13 -29.53 27.24
C ASP A 71 -11.86 -30.90 27.30
N GLU A 72 -13.01 -31.05 26.62
CA GLU A 72 -13.73 -32.33 26.49
C GLU A 72 -12.97 -33.35 25.62
N GLN A 73 -12.37 -32.90 24.52
CA GLN A 73 -11.58 -33.75 23.63
C GLN A 73 -10.27 -34.23 24.26
N ILE A 74 -9.69 -33.46 25.18
CA ILE A 74 -8.55 -33.89 26.00
C ILE A 74 -8.94 -35.10 26.87
N ASP A 75 -10.15 -35.10 27.44
CA ASP A 75 -10.64 -36.22 28.25
C ASP A 75 -11.01 -37.44 27.38
N ILE A 76 -11.47 -37.24 26.15
CA ILE A 76 -11.67 -38.31 25.15
C ILE A 76 -10.32 -38.95 24.79
N ALA A 77 -9.30 -38.13 24.48
CA ALA A 77 -7.95 -38.62 24.18
C ALA A 77 -7.37 -39.42 25.35
N ARG A 78 -7.50 -38.90 26.58
CA ARG A 78 -7.06 -39.58 27.80
C ARG A 78 -7.79 -40.92 28.02
N SER A 79 -9.10 -40.96 27.74
CA SER A 79 -9.91 -42.19 27.87
C SER A 79 -9.58 -43.24 26.81
N ALA A 80 -9.10 -42.80 25.64
CA ALA A 80 -8.57 -43.67 24.58
C ALA A 80 -7.11 -44.12 24.82
N GLY A 81 -6.49 -43.70 25.94
CA GLY A 81 -5.15 -44.12 26.34
C GLY A 81 -4.02 -43.19 25.87
N PHE A 82 -4.34 -42.02 25.29
CA PHE A 82 -3.36 -41.07 24.78
C PHE A 82 -3.05 -39.98 25.80
N GLU A 83 -1.77 -39.82 26.13
CA GLU A 83 -1.31 -38.84 27.12
C GLU A 83 -0.98 -37.50 26.46
N HIS A 84 -1.57 -36.40 26.97
CA HIS A 84 -1.13 -35.05 26.62
C HIS A 84 0.19 -34.75 27.33
N VAL A 85 1.23 -34.43 26.56
CA VAL A 85 2.62 -34.26 27.04
C VAL A 85 3.20 -32.87 26.79
N GLY A 86 2.46 -31.95 26.18
CA GLY A 86 2.92 -30.58 25.99
C GLY A 86 1.95 -29.67 25.24
N VAL A 87 2.08 -28.36 25.47
CA VAL A 87 1.24 -27.32 24.84
C VAL A 87 2.03 -26.63 23.73
N VAL A 88 1.45 -26.52 22.53
CA VAL A 88 2.05 -25.79 21.39
C VAL A 88 1.42 -24.42 21.24
N HIS A 89 0.09 -24.33 21.34
CA HIS A 89 -0.67 -23.09 21.39
C HIS A 89 -1.64 -23.16 22.57
N ASP A 90 -1.48 -22.28 23.56
CA ASP A 90 -2.41 -22.20 24.68
C ASP A 90 -3.64 -21.36 24.32
N LYS A 91 -4.74 -21.59 25.04
CA LYS A 91 -6.01 -20.87 24.88
C LYS A 91 -5.98 -19.40 25.36
N PHE A 92 -4.84 -18.92 25.88
CA PHE A 92 -4.70 -17.61 26.53
C PHE A 92 -3.82 -16.62 25.73
N ASN A 93 -3.16 -17.04 24.64
CA ASN A 93 -2.31 -16.17 23.81
C ASN A 93 -3.09 -15.30 22.80
N ILE A 94 -4.29 -14.87 23.20
CA ILE A 94 -5.22 -14.09 22.38
C ILE A 94 -5.86 -12.96 23.19
N ASP A 95 -5.95 -13.05 24.52
CA ASP A 95 -6.70 -12.08 25.34
C ASP A 95 -5.98 -10.74 25.54
N GLY A 96 -4.65 -10.73 25.63
CA GLY A 96 -3.89 -9.48 25.78
C GLY A 96 -3.98 -8.59 24.53
N VAL A 97 -3.89 -9.21 23.36
CA VAL A 97 -3.94 -8.55 22.06
C VAL A 97 -5.38 -8.29 21.61
N ARG A 98 -6.32 -9.21 21.86
CA ARG A 98 -7.75 -8.95 21.62
C ARG A 98 -8.31 -7.92 22.60
N ALA A 99 -7.81 -7.80 23.82
CA ALA A 99 -8.20 -6.70 24.70
C ALA A 99 -7.69 -5.35 24.19
N GLU A 100 -6.48 -5.29 23.63
CA GLU A 100 -5.93 -4.06 23.05
C GLU A 100 -6.64 -3.70 21.73
N MET A 101 -6.87 -4.68 20.85
CA MET A 101 -7.62 -4.53 19.60
C MET A 101 -9.11 -4.23 19.85
N ASN A 102 -9.77 -4.94 20.77
CA ASN A 102 -11.18 -4.69 21.10
C ASN A 102 -11.35 -3.39 21.90
N ALA A 103 -10.40 -2.96 22.73
CA ALA A 103 -10.45 -1.62 23.33
C ALA A 103 -10.33 -0.52 22.27
N VAL A 104 -9.54 -0.74 21.22
CA VAL A 104 -9.44 0.19 20.07
C VAL A 104 -10.72 0.14 19.23
N VAL A 105 -11.23 -1.05 18.89
CA VAL A 105 -12.47 -1.24 18.11
C VAL A 105 -13.70 -0.76 18.87
N GLU A 106 -13.84 -1.02 20.17
CA GLU A 106 -14.93 -0.50 21.00
C GLU A 106 -14.84 1.02 21.16
N LYS A 107 -13.63 1.59 21.25
CA LYS A 107 -13.42 3.04 21.29
C LYS A 107 -13.73 3.69 19.95
N GLU A 108 -13.42 3.04 18.83
CA GLU A 108 -13.80 3.49 17.49
C GLU A 108 -15.29 3.31 17.18
N GLU A 109 -15.90 2.20 17.59
CA GLU A 109 -17.33 1.97 17.45
C GLU A 109 -18.15 2.84 18.41
N ALA A 110 -17.63 3.16 19.61
CA ALA A 110 -18.21 4.17 20.50
C ALA A 110 -18.06 5.58 19.90
N ALA A 111 -16.94 5.90 19.23
CA ALA A 111 -16.77 7.15 18.51
C ALA A 111 -17.69 7.25 17.28
N LYS A 112 -17.86 6.17 16.51
CA LYS A 112 -18.80 6.06 15.39
C LYS A 112 -20.26 6.09 15.85
N ARG A 113 -20.60 5.46 16.98
CA ARG A 113 -21.93 5.56 17.61
C ARG A 113 -22.20 6.97 18.13
N ALA A 114 -21.24 7.61 18.79
CA ALA A 114 -21.34 9.02 19.19
C ALA A 114 -21.51 9.95 17.97
N LEU A 115 -20.89 9.64 16.83
CA LEU A 115 -21.10 10.34 15.55
C LEU A 115 -22.50 10.07 14.94
N ARG A 116 -23.02 8.84 15.03
CA ARG A 116 -24.37 8.47 14.55
C ARG A 116 -25.49 9.05 15.44
N ASP A 117 -25.30 9.06 16.75
CA ASP A 117 -26.24 9.66 17.71
C ASP A 117 -26.23 11.19 17.63
N HIS A 118 -25.10 11.80 17.25
CA HIS A 118 -25.04 13.23 16.88
C HIS A 118 -25.62 13.54 15.49
N ALA A 119 -25.76 12.56 14.60
CA ALA A 119 -26.39 12.72 13.28
C ALA A 119 -27.93 12.62 13.35
N ALA A 120 -28.49 11.90 14.32
CA ALA A 120 -29.94 11.73 14.48
C ALA A 120 -30.71 12.99 14.95
N GLY A 121 -29.99 14.07 15.33
CA GLY A 121 -30.58 15.30 15.87
C GLY A 121 -30.37 16.57 15.02
N ARG A 122 -29.77 16.48 13.82
CA ARG A 122 -29.53 17.67 12.98
C ARG A 122 -30.25 17.53 11.64
N SER A 123 -31.27 18.35 11.46
CA SER A 123 -31.76 18.74 10.13
C SER A 123 -30.56 19.01 9.22
N GLN A 124 -30.57 18.45 8.00
CA GLN A 124 -29.58 18.72 6.97
C GLN A 124 -29.20 20.21 6.95
N ARG A 125 -28.02 20.53 7.48
CA ARG A 125 -27.35 21.79 7.18
C ARG A 125 -26.69 21.59 5.82
N SER A 126 -27.09 22.43 4.86
CA SER A 126 -26.39 22.59 3.60
C SER A 126 -24.89 22.80 3.85
N ALA A 127 -24.07 22.18 3.01
CA ALA A 127 -22.61 22.26 2.99
C ALA A 127 -22.09 23.70 3.25
N GLY A 128 -21.23 23.85 4.27
CA GLY A 128 -20.23 24.92 4.30
C GLY A 128 -19.05 24.54 3.39
N PRO A 129 -18.17 25.50 3.02
CA PRO A 129 -17.12 25.28 2.02
C PRO A 129 -16.18 24.14 2.44
N ALA A 130 -15.89 23.26 1.47
CA ALA A 130 -15.16 22.01 1.64
C ALA A 130 -13.66 22.26 1.91
N SER A 131 -13.25 22.24 3.19
CA SER A 131 -11.89 22.59 3.58
C SER A 131 -10.83 21.69 2.93
N VAL A 132 -9.81 22.33 2.35
CA VAL A 132 -8.55 21.72 1.93
C VAL A 132 -7.67 21.51 3.16
N ARG A 133 -6.94 20.40 3.18
CA ARG A 133 -5.94 20.10 4.21
C ARG A 133 -4.65 19.65 3.56
N ALA A 134 -3.59 20.43 3.72
CA ALA A 134 -2.25 20.02 3.33
C ALA A 134 -1.76 18.93 4.30
N GLN A 135 -1.26 17.82 3.77
CA GLN A 135 -0.86 16.66 4.58
C GLN A 135 0.64 16.50 4.62
N ARG A 136 1.28 16.60 3.45
CA ARG A 136 2.69 16.31 3.29
C ARG A 136 3.29 17.12 2.14
N ALA A 137 4.52 17.57 2.34
CA ALA A 137 5.29 18.28 1.34
C ALA A 137 6.77 17.93 1.52
N ASP A 138 7.31 17.16 0.59
CA ASP A 138 8.64 16.61 0.70
C ASP A 138 9.46 16.87 -0.55
N PHE A 139 10.66 17.41 -0.38
CA PHE A 139 11.63 17.53 -1.46
C PHE A 139 12.75 16.51 -1.32
N TYR A 140 13.26 16.03 -2.46
CA TYR A 140 14.38 15.09 -2.49
C TYR A 140 15.15 15.18 -3.81
N GLU A 141 16.31 14.55 -3.84
CA GLU A 141 17.19 14.40 -5.00
C GLU A 141 17.51 12.91 -5.18
N ASN A 142 17.39 12.38 -6.40
CA ASN A 142 17.88 11.05 -6.77
C ASN A 142 19.17 11.15 -7.60
N ASN A 143 19.51 10.12 -8.37
CA ASN A 143 20.70 10.08 -9.21
C ASN A 143 20.64 10.99 -10.45
N GLN A 144 19.46 11.43 -10.88
CA GLN A 144 19.27 12.22 -12.11
C GLN A 144 18.62 13.59 -11.88
N SER A 145 17.66 13.69 -10.95
CA SER A 145 16.74 14.81 -10.84
C SER A 145 16.41 15.17 -9.38
N ARG A 146 15.91 16.39 -9.20
CA ARG A 146 15.33 16.90 -7.95
C ARG A 146 13.81 16.95 -8.04
N TYR A 147 13.13 16.64 -6.94
CA TYR A 147 11.69 16.47 -6.89
C TYR A 147 11.03 17.16 -5.69
N LEU A 148 9.75 17.49 -5.86
CA LEU A 148 8.82 17.91 -4.81
C LEU A 148 7.57 17.02 -4.88
N SER A 149 7.29 16.31 -3.81
CA SER A 149 6.11 15.48 -3.58
C SER A 149 5.13 16.24 -2.70
N ILE A 150 3.87 16.36 -3.12
CA ILE A 150 2.83 17.09 -2.38
C ILE A 150 1.59 16.22 -2.22
N GLU A 151 1.16 16.03 -0.98
CA GLU A 151 -0.09 15.35 -0.62
C GLU A 151 -1.03 16.31 0.11
N ALA A 152 -2.29 16.27 -0.29
CA ALA A 152 -3.35 17.06 0.32
C ALA A 152 -4.68 16.34 0.21
N ASN A 153 -5.67 16.83 0.93
CA ASN A 153 -6.99 16.25 0.90
C ASN A 153 -8.07 17.32 0.84
N ALA A 154 -9.24 16.91 0.37
CA ALA A 154 -10.44 17.73 0.36
C ALA A 154 -11.53 17.05 1.18
N ASP A 155 -12.06 17.76 2.19
CA ASP A 155 -13.13 17.21 3.00
C ASP A 155 -14.41 17.05 2.16
N GLY A 156 -15.05 15.89 2.27
CA GLY A 156 -16.23 15.53 1.47
C GLY A 156 -15.93 15.02 0.07
N ALA A 157 -14.66 14.92 -0.33
CA ALA A 157 -14.30 14.25 -1.58
C ALA A 157 -14.56 12.74 -1.51
N SER A 158 -15.09 12.17 -2.58
CA SER A 158 -15.50 10.76 -2.66
C SER A 158 -15.64 10.30 -4.12
N TYR A 159 -15.88 9.01 -4.33
CA TYR A 159 -16.35 8.48 -5.61
C TYR A 159 -17.79 7.96 -5.46
N THR A 160 -18.55 8.02 -6.56
CA THR A 160 -19.94 7.56 -6.61
C THR A 160 -20.23 6.74 -7.87
N GLY A 161 -21.27 5.88 -7.76
CA GLY A 161 -21.85 5.10 -8.86
C GLY A 161 -21.27 3.69 -8.99
N ASP A 162 -22.12 2.73 -9.38
CA ASP A 162 -21.69 1.36 -9.71
C ASP A 162 -21.05 1.37 -11.11
N ASN A 163 -19.81 0.88 -11.23
CA ASN A 163 -19.03 0.77 -12.47
C ASN A 163 -18.63 2.09 -13.18
N ALA A 164 -19.21 3.24 -12.81
CA ALA A 164 -18.95 4.55 -13.42
C ALA A 164 -17.97 5.44 -12.64
N ASN A 165 -17.45 4.98 -11.49
CA ASN A 165 -16.41 5.58 -10.64
C ASN A 165 -16.17 7.09 -10.88
N THR A 166 -17.18 7.90 -10.56
CA THR A 166 -17.11 9.35 -10.79
C THR A 166 -16.63 10.04 -9.53
N TYR A 167 -15.49 10.73 -9.62
CA TYR A 167 -14.97 11.57 -8.55
C TYR A 167 -15.89 12.77 -8.29
N VAL A 168 -16.23 12.99 -7.03
CA VAL A 168 -17.00 14.11 -6.52
C VAL A 168 -16.15 14.83 -5.49
N GLY A 169 -15.69 16.03 -5.81
CA GLY A 169 -14.88 16.86 -4.92
C GLY A 169 -14.25 18.03 -5.67
N PRO A 170 -13.63 18.99 -4.97
CA PRO A 170 -12.91 20.08 -5.63
C PRO A 170 -11.65 19.57 -6.33
N THR A 171 -11.14 20.36 -7.27
CA THR A 171 -9.76 20.21 -7.75
C THR A 171 -8.81 20.95 -6.81
N LEU A 172 -7.60 20.42 -6.63
CA LEU A 172 -6.56 21.05 -5.80
C LEU A 172 -5.37 21.51 -6.63
N THR A 173 -4.92 22.73 -6.39
CA THR A 173 -3.74 23.34 -7.02
C THR A 173 -2.72 23.73 -5.96
N ALA A 174 -1.47 23.36 -6.16
CA ALA A 174 -0.36 23.72 -5.27
C ALA A 174 0.53 24.80 -5.90
N GLU A 175 0.99 25.73 -5.07
CA GLU A 175 2.04 26.72 -5.35
C GLU A 175 3.19 26.50 -4.35
N TRP A 176 4.44 26.58 -4.78
CA TRP A 176 5.59 26.41 -3.89
C TRP A 176 6.58 27.57 -3.96
N TYR A 177 7.13 27.90 -2.79
CA TYR A 177 7.93 29.10 -2.56
C TYR A 177 9.26 28.75 -1.89
N ASP A 178 10.32 29.50 -2.23
CA ASP A 178 11.61 29.39 -1.55
C ASP A 178 11.56 30.03 -0.14
N ALA A 179 12.66 29.91 0.61
CA ALA A 179 12.76 30.49 1.96
C ALA A 179 12.68 32.04 1.99
N SER A 180 12.86 32.70 0.85
CA SER A 180 12.71 34.17 0.73
C SER A 180 11.29 34.58 0.33
N GLY A 181 10.38 33.62 0.14
CA GLY A 181 9.00 33.86 -0.29
C GLY A 181 8.84 34.04 -1.80
N ASN A 182 9.85 33.76 -2.61
CA ASN A 182 9.72 33.83 -4.07
C ASN A 182 9.01 32.58 -4.58
N LYS A 183 8.01 32.77 -5.47
CA LYS A 183 7.31 31.66 -6.12
C LYS A 183 8.26 30.91 -7.04
N MET A 184 8.41 29.62 -6.81
CA MET A 184 9.27 28.72 -7.59
C MET A 184 8.48 27.95 -8.67
N GLY A 185 7.20 27.67 -8.43
CA GLY A 185 6.35 26.97 -9.38
C GLY A 185 4.93 26.74 -8.86
N GLU A 186 4.11 26.13 -9.71
CA GLU A 186 2.74 25.73 -9.42
C GLU A 186 2.36 24.47 -10.21
N GLY A 187 1.33 23.74 -9.74
CA GLY A 187 0.81 22.56 -10.43
C GLY A 187 -0.44 21.99 -9.79
N GLN A 188 -1.23 21.25 -10.57
CA GLN A 188 -2.44 20.58 -10.11
C GLN A 188 -2.11 19.25 -9.42
N LEU A 189 -2.82 18.92 -8.34
CA LEU A 189 -2.72 17.62 -7.67
C LEU A 189 -3.73 16.64 -8.29
N GLY A 190 -3.26 15.43 -8.62
CA GLY A 190 -4.13 14.34 -9.07
C GLY A 190 -4.88 13.68 -7.91
N VAL A 191 -5.93 12.90 -8.19
CA VAL A 191 -6.63 12.11 -7.17
C VAL A 191 -5.97 10.74 -7.04
N TYR A 192 -5.56 10.38 -5.84
CA TYR A 192 -5.12 9.03 -5.48
C TYR A 192 -6.30 8.25 -4.91
N ARG A 193 -6.60 7.12 -5.52
CA ARG A 193 -7.76 6.29 -5.22
C ARG A 193 -7.37 4.84 -5.04
N ASP A 194 -8.16 4.14 -4.26
CA ASP A 194 -8.14 2.69 -4.12
C ASP A 194 -9.21 2.09 -5.05
N PRO A 195 -8.82 1.35 -6.11
CA PRO A 195 -9.76 0.79 -7.07
C PRO A 195 -10.31 -0.58 -6.67
N ASP A 196 -9.87 -1.16 -5.55
CA ASP A 196 -10.21 -2.54 -5.18
C ASP A 196 -11.53 -2.63 -4.40
N VAL A 197 -12.21 -1.50 -4.20
CA VAL A 197 -13.52 -1.41 -3.56
C VAL A 197 -14.51 -0.73 -4.50
N SER A 198 -15.80 -1.03 -4.35
CA SER A 198 -16.85 -0.51 -5.23
C SER A 198 -17.90 0.28 -4.44
N PRO A 199 -18.11 1.58 -4.73
CA PRO A 199 -17.32 2.41 -5.66
C PRO A 199 -15.87 2.59 -5.16
N ASP A 200 -14.97 3.05 -6.04
CA ASP A 200 -13.56 3.34 -5.70
C ASP A 200 -13.47 4.17 -4.40
N TYR A 201 -12.43 3.98 -3.59
CA TYR A 201 -12.26 4.76 -2.37
C TYR A 201 -11.30 5.92 -2.58
N TYR A 202 -11.78 7.13 -2.28
CA TYR A 202 -10.95 8.34 -2.28
C TYR A 202 -9.98 8.33 -1.09
N GLN A 203 -8.68 8.35 -1.37
CA GLN A 203 -7.67 8.40 -0.32
C GLN A 203 -7.17 9.84 -0.07
N TYR A 204 -6.62 10.47 -1.11
CA TYR A 204 -6.05 11.83 -1.05
C TYR A 204 -5.80 12.40 -2.46
N HIS A 205 -5.29 13.62 -2.54
CA HIS A 205 -4.70 14.19 -3.75
C HIS A 205 -3.17 14.18 -3.68
N TYR A 206 -2.53 13.91 -4.81
CA TYR A 206 -1.09 13.76 -4.92
C TYR A 206 -0.53 14.20 -6.26
N SER A 207 0.68 14.77 -6.24
CA SER A 207 1.55 14.91 -7.42
C SER A 207 3.04 14.96 -7.03
N ILE A 208 3.90 14.47 -7.93
CA ILE A 208 5.35 14.72 -7.93
C ILE A 208 5.67 15.76 -9.01
N PHE A 209 6.41 16.79 -8.63
CA PHE A 209 6.90 17.83 -9.53
C PHE A 209 8.42 17.74 -9.64
N ARG A 210 8.94 17.72 -10.86
CA ARG A 210 10.38 17.86 -11.12
C ARG A 210 10.80 19.31 -10.89
N LEU A 211 11.81 19.52 -10.05
CA LEU A 211 12.35 20.85 -9.72
C LEU A 211 13.56 21.23 -10.59
N GLY A 212 14.34 20.26 -11.02
CA GLY A 212 15.60 20.51 -11.74
C GLY A 212 16.51 19.29 -11.80
N ASP A 213 17.73 19.52 -12.28
CA ASP A 213 18.77 18.49 -12.40
C ASP A 213 19.54 18.37 -11.07
N VAL A 214 20.17 17.22 -10.84
CA VAL A 214 21.07 17.02 -9.69
C VAL A 214 22.17 18.09 -9.67
N GLY A 215 22.39 18.70 -8.51
CA GLY A 215 23.49 19.63 -8.32
C GLY A 215 23.37 20.98 -9.05
N ASP A 216 22.19 21.34 -9.56
CA ASP A 216 21.97 22.58 -10.33
C ASP A 216 22.06 23.90 -9.51
N GLY A 217 22.24 23.82 -8.19
CA GLY A 217 22.41 24.97 -7.30
C GLY A 217 21.15 25.80 -7.07
N LYS A 218 19.98 25.39 -7.58
CA LYS A 218 18.73 26.15 -7.40
C LYS A 218 18.18 26.04 -5.97
N PRO A 219 17.41 27.03 -5.48
CA PRO A 219 16.77 26.95 -4.17
C PRO A 219 15.89 25.70 -3.99
N THR A 220 15.72 25.24 -2.76
CA THR A 220 14.74 24.20 -2.40
C THR A 220 13.42 24.84 -1.97
N PRO A 221 12.27 24.17 -2.19
CA PRO A 221 10.99 24.63 -1.66
C PRO A 221 11.04 24.71 -0.13
N ALA A 222 10.47 25.77 0.43
CA ALA A 222 10.35 25.98 1.87
C ALA A 222 8.89 25.95 2.33
N THR A 223 7.97 26.55 1.55
CA THR A 223 6.54 26.60 1.87
C THR A 223 5.71 26.21 0.66
N ILE A 224 4.70 25.37 0.89
CA ILE A 224 3.69 24.97 -0.08
C ILE A 224 2.35 25.60 0.31
N LYS A 225 1.65 26.15 -0.66
CA LYS A 225 0.27 26.63 -0.54
C LYS A 225 -0.62 25.80 -1.43
N ILE A 226 -1.74 25.31 -0.91
CA ILE A 226 -2.66 24.42 -1.62
C ILE A 226 -4.04 25.05 -1.61
N ALA A 227 -4.59 25.31 -2.79
CA ALA A 227 -5.89 25.94 -2.99
C ALA A 227 -6.88 24.96 -3.63
N SER A 228 -8.12 24.97 -3.17
CA SER A 228 -9.26 24.26 -3.78
C SER A 228 -9.98 25.14 -4.78
N SER A 229 -10.59 24.52 -5.80
CA SER A 229 -11.51 25.19 -6.72
C SER A 229 -12.69 25.88 -6.03
N ASN A 230 -13.00 25.50 -4.78
CA ASN A 230 -14.08 26.09 -3.99
C ASN A 230 -13.61 27.29 -3.14
N GLY A 231 -12.33 27.68 -3.22
CA GLY A 231 -11.78 28.89 -2.60
C GLY A 231 -11.00 28.68 -1.30
N ASP A 232 -11.01 27.46 -0.73
CA ASP A 232 -10.27 27.14 0.49
C ASP A 232 -8.77 26.99 0.22
N VAL A 233 -7.94 27.43 1.17
CA VAL A 233 -6.48 27.41 1.07
C VAL A 233 -5.86 26.90 2.36
N ASP A 234 -4.86 26.02 2.25
CA ASP A 234 -4.02 25.59 3.36
C ASP A 234 -2.53 25.71 3.00
N THR A 235 -1.65 25.80 4.00
CA THR A 235 -0.20 25.92 3.80
C THR A 235 0.57 24.92 4.68
N ILE A 236 1.67 24.41 4.14
CA ILE A 236 2.56 23.49 4.85
C ILE A 236 4.03 23.79 4.53
N ALA A 237 4.91 23.59 5.51
CA ALA A 237 6.35 23.64 5.28
C ALA A 237 6.80 22.41 4.49
N ALA A 238 7.68 22.61 3.50
CA ALA A 238 8.33 21.53 2.79
C ALA A 238 9.51 20.99 3.61
N LYS A 239 9.67 19.67 3.68
CA LYS A 239 10.75 19.00 4.40
C LYS A 239 11.64 18.20 3.46
N GLU A 240 12.89 17.98 3.84
CA GLU A 240 13.75 17.06 3.11
C GLU A 240 13.31 15.63 3.43
N TRP A 241 13.01 14.82 2.42
CA TRP A 241 12.56 13.43 2.59
C TRP A 241 13.70 12.53 3.06
N ILE A 242 14.74 12.46 2.24
CA ILE A 242 15.95 11.67 2.41
C ILE A 242 17.14 12.59 2.18
N ALA A 243 18.22 12.36 2.93
CA ALA A 243 19.39 13.22 2.89
C ALA A 243 19.89 13.33 1.44
N LYS A 244 20.25 14.53 1.00
CA LYS A 244 20.88 14.74 -0.30
C LYS A 244 22.09 13.81 -0.50
N ASP A 245 22.98 13.78 0.49
CA ASP A 245 24.22 13.01 0.51
C ASP A 245 24.27 12.13 1.77
N PRO A 246 23.57 10.98 1.78
CA PRO A 246 23.51 10.13 2.97
C PRO A 246 24.87 9.46 3.23
N PRO A 247 25.26 9.27 4.50
CA PRO A 247 26.45 8.50 4.83
C PRO A 247 26.27 7.05 4.38
N SER A 248 27.24 6.53 3.61
CA SER A 248 27.22 5.13 3.18
C SER A 248 27.71 4.19 4.29
N TYR A 249 27.06 3.03 4.39
CA TYR A 249 27.52 1.93 5.25
C TYR A 249 28.72 1.17 4.65
N THR A 250 28.94 1.29 3.34
CA THR A 250 29.99 0.56 2.60
C THR A 250 31.22 1.41 2.29
N SER A 251 31.22 2.71 2.64
CA SER A 251 32.32 3.63 2.31
C SER A 251 33.51 3.59 3.28
N ALA A 252 33.39 2.86 4.39
CA ALA A 252 34.49 2.71 5.34
C ALA A 252 35.68 1.98 4.67
N PRO A 253 36.92 2.48 4.80
CA PRO A 253 38.09 1.81 4.23
C PRO A 253 38.20 0.36 4.70
N GLY A 254 38.25 -0.58 3.76
CA GLY A 254 38.36 -2.00 4.05
C GLY A 254 37.02 -2.72 4.32
N PHE A 255 35.88 -2.01 4.24
CA PHE A 255 34.57 -2.66 4.28
C PHE A 255 34.41 -3.64 3.11
N ARG A 256 33.89 -4.82 3.39
CA ARG A 256 33.73 -5.92 2.43
C ARG A 256 32.25 -6.07 2.08
N SER A 257 31.94 -6.12 0.79
CA SER A 257 30.59 -6.26 0.23
C SER A 257 30.66 -6.86 -1.18
N GLY A 258 29.51 -7.11 -1.81
CA GLY A 258 29.41 -7.64 -3.16
C GLY A 258 29.67 -9.14 -3.23
N PHE A 259 29.16 -9.90 -2.25
CA PHE A 259 29.38 -11.33 -2.13
C PHE A 259 28.48 -12.14 -3.07
N MET A 260 27.34 -11.56 -3.45
CA MET A 260 26.46 -12.13 -4.45
C MET A 260 27.10 -12.09 -5.84
N THR A 261 27.19 -13.26 -6.50
CA THR A 261 27.73 -13.40 -7.87
C THR A 261 26.74 -14.00 -8.86
N ARG A 262 25.63 -14.56 -8.35
CA ARG A 262 24.48 -15.09 -9.10
C ARG A 262 23.32 -15.32 -8.14
N TYR A 263 22.13 -15.59 -8.68
CA TYR A 263 21.03 -16.13 -7.90
C TYR A 263 21.32 -17.55 -7.40
N LEU A 264 20.82 -17.85 -6.20
CA LEU A 264 20.92 -19.16 -5.56
C LEU A 264 19.56 -19.85 -5.59
N ASN A 265 19.55 -21.15 -5.87
CA ASN A 265 18.35 -21.97 -5.66
C ASN A 265 18.12 -22.25 -4.17
N GLY A 266 16.97 -22.87 -3.85
CA GLY A 266 16.56 -23.23 -2.49
C GLY A 266 17.67 -23.84 -1.64
N GLN A 267 18.25 -24.92 -2.15
CA GLN A 267 19.25 -25.71 -1.45
C GLN A 267 20.56 -24.94 -1.25
N GLU A 268 20.97 -24.17 -2.26
CA GLU A 268 22.18 -23.35 -2.20
C GLU A 268 22.05 -22.21 -1.18
N ALA A 269 20.90 -21.52 -1.13
CA ALA A 269 20.67 -20.41 -0.22
C ALA A 269 20.73 -20.87 1.25
N HIS A 270 20.00 -21.93 1.59
CA HIS A 270 20.03 -22.47 2.96
C HIS A 270 21.36 -23.15 3.29
N LYS A 271 22.06 -23.73 2.31
CA LYS A 271 23.44 -24.20 2.52
C LYS A 271 24.37 -23.02 2.85
N ARG A 272 24.25 -21.91 2.14
CA ARG A 272 25.13 -20.75 2.32
C ARG A 272 25.05 -20.20 3.74
N VAL A 273 23.85 -20.05 4.31
CA VAL A 273 23.69 -19.58 5.70
C VAL A 273 24.26 -20.56 6.73
N ARG A 274 24.16 -21.87 6.51
CA ARG A 274 24.83 -22.87 7.35
C ARG A 274 26.35 -22.78 7.26
N ASP A 275 26.88 -22.64 6.04
CA ASP A 275 28.32 -22.51 5.83
C ASP A 275 28.86 -21.25 6.52
N LEU A 276 28.13 -20.12 6.45
CA LEU A 276 28.49 -18.88 7.15
C LEU A 276 28.48 -19.04 8.67
N ALA A 277 27.47 -19.72 9.23
CA ALA A 277 27.43 -20.00 10.66
C ALA A 277 28.61 -20.89 11.11
N ALA A 278 29.00 -21.87 10.29
CA ALA A 278 30.15 -22.72 10.55
C ALA A 278 31.50 -21.98 10.39
N GLU A 279 31.58 -21.00 9.49
CA GLU A 279 32.78 -20.16 9.30
C GLU A 279 32.97 -19.16 10.45
N PHE A 280 31.89 -18.65 11.05
CA PHE A 280 31.89 -17.61 12.09
C PHE A 280 31.18 -18.00 13.41
N PRO A 281 31.49 -19.16 14.02
CA PRO A 281 30.71 -19.72 15.13
C PRO A 281 30.75 -18.90 16.43
N ASN A 282 31.75 -18.02 16.57
CA ASN A 282 31.87 -17.12 17.71
C ASN A 282 30.80 -16.02 17.74
N ILE A 283 30.19 -15.70 16.60
CA ILE A 283 29.19 -14.63 16.45
C ILE A 283 27.94 -15.07 15.70
N SER A 284 27.87 -16.30 15.19
CA SER A 284 26.67 -16.80 14.52
C SER A 284 26.40 -18.28 14.77
N GLU A 285 25.17 -18.69 14.53
CA GLU A 285 24.72 -20.09 14.53
C GLU A 285 23.64 -20.30 13.47
N ALA A 286 23.53 -21.52 12.95
CA ALA A 286 22.46 -21.89 12.04
C ALA A 286 21.32 -22.55 12.83
N ILE A 287 20.11 -22.07 12.63
CA ILE A 287 18.90 -22.61 13.24
C ILE A 287 18.17 -23.41 12.18
N LYS A 288 18.00 -24.72 12.40
CA LYS A 288 17.11 -25.54 11.60
C LYS A 288 15.66 -25.19 11.96
N LEU A 289 14.84 -24.87 10.97
CA LEU A 289 13.42 -24.60 11.18
C LEU A 289 12.67 -25.93 11.38
N PRO A 290 11.58 -25.95 12.16
CA PRO A 290 10.97 -27.18 12.66
C PRO A 290 10.36 -28.04 11.54
N GLU A 291 9.82 -27.43 10.50
CA GLU A 291 9.12 -28.13 9.43
C GLU A 291 9.92 -28.15 8.14
N GLN A 292 9.76 -29.24 7.38
CA GLN A 292 10.26 -29.31 6.01
C GLN A 292 9.26 -28.66 5.06
N THR A 293 9.77 -28.02 4.02
CA THR A 293 8.92 -27.54 2.93
C THR A 293 8.24 -28.72 2.22
N ARG A 294 7.23 -28.42 1.40
CA ARG A 294 6.59 -29.45 0.57
C ARG A 294 7.50 -29.98 -0.54
N GLY A 295 8.59 -29.27 -0.82
CA GLY A 295 9.66 -29.70 -1.70
C GLY A 295 9.46 -29.28 -3.15
N TYR A 296 10.58 -29.09 -3.84
CA TYR A 296 10.62 -28.92 -5.29
C TYR A 296 10.35 -30.27 -6.00
N MET A 297 9.10 -30.72 -5.93
CA MET A 297 8.63 -32.00 -6.45
C MET A 297 7.18 -31.93 -6.94
N ARG A 298 6.83 -32.81 -7.90
CA ARG A 298 5.46 -33.02 -8.37
C ARG A 298 5.23 -34.50 -8.69
N LYS A 299 3.96 -34.90 -8.72
CA LYS A 299 3.57 -36.18 -9.32
C LYS A 299 3.77 -36.09 -10.82
N ALA A 300 4.24 -37.18 -11.41
CA ALA A 300 4.37 -37.29 -12.86
C ALA A 300 3.01 -37.44 -13.52
N GLN A 301 2.81 -36.74 -14.65
CA GLN A 301 1.54 -36.70 -15.37
C GLN A 301 1.73 -36.84 -16.88
N THR A 302 0.67 -37.28 -17.56
CA THR A 302 0.52 -37.18 -19.01
C THR A 302 -0.96 -37.03 -19.38
N MET A 303 -1.23 -36.53 -20.58
CA MET A 303 -2.56 -36.57 -21.20
C MET A 303 -2.58 -37.55 -22.37
N LEU A 304 -3.72 -38.21 -22.58
CA LEU A 304 -3.98 -39.17 -23.65
C LEU A 304 -5.32 -38.88 -24.34
N GLY A 305 -5.55 -39.46 -25.52
CA GLY A 305 -6.85 -39.43 -26.20
C GLY A 305 -7.19 -38.14 -26.95
N TYR A 306 -6.20 -37.28 -27.23
CA TYR A 306 -6.36 -36.04 -27.98
C TYR A 306 -5.79 -36.11 -29.41
N ASN A 307 -6.25 -35.21 -30.28
CA ASN A 307 -5.69 -34.98 -31.61
C ASN A 307 -5.08 -33.57 -31.68
N TRP A 308 -3.86 -33.44 -32.21
CA TRP A 308 -3.23 -32.14 -32.45
C TRP A 308 -3.51 -31.69 -33.89
N ALA A 309 -4.30 -30.62 -34.05
CA ALA A 309 -4.44 -29.94 -35.34
C ALA A 309 -3.59 -28.66 -35.35
N PRO A 310 -2.64 -28.48 -36.29
CA PRO A 310 -1.93 -27.22 -36.44
C PRO A 310 -2.88 -26.13 -36.97
N THR A 311 -2.76 -24.90 -36.47
CA THR A 311 -3.50 -23.74 -36.96
C THR A 311 -2.77 -23.08 -38.13
N ALA A 312 -3.52 -22.38 -39.00
CA ALA A 312 -3.08 -21.86 -40.31
C ALA A 312 -1.91 -20.84 -40.30
N ALA A 313 -1.33 -20.49 -39.14
CA ALA A 313 -0.22 -19.56 -39.01
C ALA A 313 1.18 -20.19 -39.27
N GLN A 314 1.25 -21.49 -39.59
CA GLN A 314 2.48 -22.20 -39.97
C GLN A 314 2.39 -22.60 -41.45
N PRO A 315 3.19 -22.02 -42.37
CA PRO A 315 3.01 -22.21 -43.82
C PRO A 315 3.54 -23.54 -44.37
N ASN A 316 3.64 -24.59 -43.56
CA ASN A 316 3.86 -25.98 -44.01
C ASN A 316 3.47 -26.99 -42.92
N PRO A 317 2.18 -27.38 -42.76
CA PRO A 317 1.81 -28.45 -41.84
C PRO A 317 1.73 -29.80 -42.58
N PRO A 318 2.31 -30.89 -42.05
CA PRO A 318 1.77 -32.22 -42.30
C PRO A 318 0.37 -32.32 -41.67
N ALA A 319 -0.48 -33.20 -42.22
CA ALA A 319 -1.83 -33.52 -41.71
C ALA A 319 -1.88 -33.75 -40.17
N PRO A 320 -3.06 -33.58 -39.51
CA PRO A 320 -3.23 -33.86 -38.08
C PRO A 320 -2.69 -35.26 -37.78
N ASN A 321 -1.68 -35.38 -36.89
CA ASN A 321 -1.02 -36.64 -36.62
C ASN A 321 -1.07 -37.04 -35.15
N ALA A 322 -1.44 -38.30 -34.92
CA ALA A 322 -1.42 -38.97 -33.63
C ALA A 322 0.00 -39.40 -33.21
N THR A 323 1.06 -38.78 -33.76
CA THR A 323 2.45 -39.28 -33.63
C THR A 323 3.32 -38.53 -32.63
N THR A 324 2.79 -37.48 -31.98
CA THR A 324 3.55 -36.69 -30.99
C THR A 324 3.03 -36.92 -29.57
N PRO A 325 3.88 -37.33 -28.61
CA PRO A 325 3.47 -37.50 -27.22
C PRO A 325 3.15 -36.17 -26.55
N TYR A 326 2.32 -36.18 -25.50
CA TYR A 326 1.97 -34.96 -24.76
C TYR A 326 3.19 -34.40 -24.04
N VAL A 327 3.89 -35.28 -23.31
CA VAL A 327 5.15 -34.95 -22.68
C VAL A 327 6.27 -35.14 -23.69
N ARG A 328 7.06 -34.09 -23.87
CA ARG A 328 8.25 -34.09 -24.72
C ARG A 328 9.47 -33.68 -23.90
N PHE A 329 10.64 -34.12 -24.35
CA PHE A 329 11.93 -33.73 -23.80
C PHE A 329 12.71 -32.94 -24.86
N ASP A 330 13.48 -31.94 -24.42
CA ASP A 330 14.39 -31.20 -25.27
C ASP A 330 15.69 -31.99 -25.52
N ASP A 331 16.59 -31.45 -26.34
CA ASP A 331 17.86 -32.10 -26.70
C ASP A 331 18.77 -32.34 -25.48
N GLY A 332 18.53 -31.63 -24.37
CA GLY A 332 19.19 -31.83 -23.08
C GLY A 332 18.54 -32.90 -22.20
N ASN A 333 17.55 -33.64 -22.73
CA ASN A 333 16.74 -34.62 -22.01
C ASN A 333 15.97 -34.02 -20.81
N LEU A 334 15.65 -32.72 -20.87
CA LEU A 334 14.80 -32.06 -19.88
C LEU A 334 13.37 -31.95 -20.40
N PRO A 335 12.34 -32.09 -19.53
CA PRO A 335 10.95 -31.95 -19.96
C PRO A 335 10.72 -30.57 -20.58
N VAL A 336 10.16 -30.49 -21.79
CA VAL A 336 9.92 -29.22 -22.48
C VAL A 336 8.95 -28.35 -21.66
N ALA A 337 9.40 -27.14 -21.29
CA ALA A 337 8.64 -26.20 -20.46
C ALA A 337 7.23 -25.90 -21.01
N GLY A 338 7.12 -25.89 -22.36
CA GLY A 338 5.89 -25.64 -23.13
C GLY A 338 5.16 -26.87 -23.66
N THR A 339 5.09 -27.99 -22.91
CA THR A 339 4.05 -29.00 -23.16
C THR A 339 2.69 -28.33 -22.88
N ALA A 340 2.02 -27.91 -23.97
CA ALA A 340 1.22 -26.68 -24.10
C ALA A 340 0.25 -26.33 -22.94
N PRO A 341 0.21 -25.04 -22.58
CA PRO A 341 -0.88 -24.19 -23.06
C PRO A 341 -0.35 -23.09 -23.98
N ALA A 342 -0.82 -23.04 -25.22
CA ALA A 342 -0.76 -21.78 -25.97
C ALA A 342 -1.86 -20.90 -25.39
N THR A 343 -1.49 -20.09 -24.41
CA THR A 343 -2.33 -19.00 -23.92
C THR A 343 -2.56 -18.02 -25.07
N GLY A 344 -3.80 -17.98 -25.58
CA GLY A 344 -4.25 -17.04 -26.59
C GLY A 344 -4.34 -17.65 -27.99
N GLN A 345 -5.58 -17.90 -28.44
CA GLN A 345 -5.93 -18.31 -29.82
C GLN A 345 -5.35 -19.68 -30.22
N THR A 346 -5.94 -20.82 -29.84
CA THR A 346 -7.20 -21.29 -30.43
C THR A 346 -8.00 -22.23 -29.50
N PRO A 347 -9.34 -22.21 -29.56
CA PRO A 347 -10.22 -23.18 -28.88
C PRO A 347 -10.19 -24.61 -29.45
N ASP A 348 -9.24 -24.94 -30.32
CA ASP A 348 -9.33 -26.11 -31.22
C ASP A 348 -8.57 -27.35 -30.71
N LEU A 349 -8.54 -27.60 -29.40
CA LEU A 349 -8.57 -29.01 -28.96
C LEU A 349 -9.96 -29.52 -29.35
N ILE A 350 -10.08 -30.07 -30.56
CA ILE A 350 -11.35 -30.31 -31.27
C ILE A 350 -12.36 -31.11 -30.44
N THR A 351 -11.95 -31.79 -29.35
CA THR A 351 -12.90 -32.20 -28.28
C THR A 351 -12.17 -32.44 -26.94
N PRO A 352 -12.26 -31.56 -25.92
CA PRO A 352 -11.69 -31.84 -24.60
C PRO A 352 -12.35 -33.03 -23.87
N GLN A 353 -13.55 -33.45 -24.30
CA GLN A 353 -14.31 -34.55 -23.68
C GLN A 353 -13.72 -35.96 -23.90
N ARG A 354 -12.71 -36.11 -24.77
CA ARG A 354 -12.02 -37.40 -25.01
C ARG A 354 -10.69 -37.53 -24.26
N ILE A 355 -10.26 -36.48 -23.55
CA ILE A 355 -8.95 -36.45 -22.91
C ILE A 355 -9.00 -37.22 -21.58
N VAL A 356 -8.00 -38.10 -21.41
CA VAL A 356 -7.73 -38.80 -20.15
C VAL A 356 -6.43 -38.27 -19.58
N VAL A 357 -6.47 -37.83 -18.32
CA VAL A 357 -5.27 -37.40 -17.58
C VAL A 357 -4.84 -38.56 -16.70
N LEU A 358 -3.56 -38.94 -16.79
CA LEU A 358 -2.97 -39.89 -15.86
C LEU A 358 -2.05 -39.14 -14.90
N THR A 359 -2.23 -39.36 -13.61
CA THR A 359 -1.38 -38.82 -12.54
C THR A 359 -0.81 -39.97 -11.74
N THR A 360 0.50 -40.01 -11.59
CA THR A 360 1.19 -41.04 -10.80
C THR A 360 0.86 -40.95 -9.31
N ARG A 361 0.89 -42.09 -8.61
CA ARG A 361 0.80 -42.12 -7.14
C ARG A 361 2.10 -41.66 -6.49
N LEU A 362 3.23 -42.10 -7.04
CA LEU A 362 4.57 -41.68 -6.62
C LEU A 362 4.97 -40.36 -7.26
N TYR A 363 5.84 -39.59 -6.59
CA TYR A 363 6.43 -38.40 -7.18
C TYR A 363 7.33 -38.77 -8.37
N GLY A 364 7.57 -37.81 -9.28
CA GLY A 364 8.36 -38.05 -10.49
C GLY A 364 9.73 -38.67 -10.20
N HIS A 365 10.48 -38.07 -9.26
CA HIS A 365 11.78 -38.54 -8.81
C HIS A 365 11.76 -39.90 -8.06
N GLN A 366 10.60 -40.31 -7.54
CA GLN A 366 10.43 -41.58 -6.81
C GLN A 366 10.02 -42.74 -7.73
N GLY A 367 10.17 -42.58 -9.05
CA GLY A 367 9.82 -43.59 -10.05
C GLY A 367 8.63 -43.20 -10.92
N GLY A 368 7.89 -42.13 -10.60
CA GLY A 368 6.79 -41.65 -11.44
C GLY A 368 7.22 -41.31 -12.86
N ASN A 369 8.42 -40.72 -13.02
CA ASN A 369 8.99 -40.36 -14.33
C ASN A 369 9.44 -41.57 -15.16
N THR A 370 9.41 -42.79 -14.59
CA THR A 370 9.82 -44.02 -15.31
C THR A 370 8.67 -44.65 -16.09
N LEU A 371 7.45 -44.16 -15.90
CA LEU A 371 6.24 -44.70 -16.52
C LEU A 371 5.98 -44.07 -17.88
N THR A 372 5.35 -44.87 -18.75
CA THR A 372 4.82 -44.40 -20.03
C THR A 372 3.39 -44.89 -20.19
N ALA A 373 2.58 -44.20 -20.99
CA ALA A 373 1.22 -44.61 -21.28
C ALA A 373 0.85 -44.37 -22.74
N ARG A 374 -0.07 -45.19 -23.27
CA ARG A 374 -0.70 -44.94 -24.58
C ARG A 374 -2.07 -45.57 -24.70
N ILE A 375 -2.91 -44.95 -25.51
CA ILE A 375 -4.09 -45.60 -26.10
C ILE A 375 -3.62 -46.28 -27.39
N VAL A 376 -3.68 -47.61 -27.40
CA VAL A 376 -3.11 -48.46 -28.45
C VAL A 376 -3.99 -48.40 -29.70
N PRO A 377 -3.41 -48.28 -30.91
CA PRO A 377 -4.17 -48.47 -32.15
C PRO A 377 -4.87 -49.84 -32.16
N PRO A 378 -6.17 -49.92 -32.47
CA PRO A 378 -6.90 -51.18 -32.43
C PRO A 378 -6.34 -52.20 -33.42
N THR A 379 -6.41 -53.49 -33.05
CA THR A 379 -5.87 -54.60 -33.86
C THR A 379 -6.96 -55.58 -34.31
N ALA A 380 -8.18 -55.45 -33.82
CA ALA A 380 -9.31 -56.30 -34.19
C ALA A 380 -10.65 -55.54 -34.16
N ASN A 381 -11.63 -56.06 -34.91
CA ASN A 381 -13.02 -55.60 -34.88
C ASN A 381 -13.74 -56.20 -33.66
N ASN A 382 -14.73 -55.51 -33.11
CA ASN A 382 -15.46 -55.91 -31.91
C ASN A 382 -14.57 -56.26 -30.71
N GLN A 383 -13.37 -55.65 -30.61
CA GLN A 383 -12.48 -55.92 -29.49
C GLN A 383 -13.03 -55.23 -28.23
N ALA A 384 -12.88 -55.86 -27.06
CA ALA A 384 -13.28 -55.26 -25.79
C ALA A 384 -12.22 -54.28 -25.26
N LEU A 385 -12.66 -53.25 -24.52
CA LEU A 385 -11.74 -52.37 -23.78
C LEU A 385 -10.95 -53.18 -22.76
N SER A 386 -9.63 -53.05 -22.78
CA SER A 386 -8.74 -53.66 -21.80
C SER A 386 -7.55 -52.76 -21.47
N VAL A 387 -7.03 -52.89 -20.25
CA VAL A 387 -5.81 -52.22 -19.79
C VAL A 387 -4.78 -53.30 -19.48
N SER A 388 -3.52 -53.05 -19.80
CA SER A 388 -2.41 -53.92 -19.40
C SER A 388 -1.16 -53.11 -19.05
N LEU A 389 -0.31 -53.70 -18.23
CA LEU A 389 1.00 -53.18 -17.86
C LEU A 389 2.09 -54.07 -18.47
N VAL A 390 2.94 -53.51 -19.33
CA VAL A 390 4.07 -54.23 -19.94
C VAL A 390 5.36 -53.50 -19.55
N GLY A 391 6.11 -54.06 -18.60
CA GLY A 391 7.18 -53.32 -17.93
C GLY A 391 6.60 -52.06 -17.28
N ASN A 392 7.15 -50.89 -17.61
CA ASN A 392 6.66 -49.59 -17.13
C ASN A 392 5.68 -48.92 -18.11
N SER A 393 5.15 -49.64 -19.10
CA SER A 393 4.26 -49.09 -20.12
C SER A 393 2.81 -49.50 -19.89
N ILE A 394 1.97 -48.51 -19.57
CA ILE A 394 0.52 -48.65 -19.44
C ILE A 394 -0.10 -48.63 -20.83
N ARG A 395 -0.73 -49.73 -21.23
CA ARG A 395 -1.34 -49.89 -22.55
C ARG A 395 -2.85 -50.00 -22.39
N ILE A 396 -3.57 -49.07 -23.01
CA ILE A 396 -5.03 -49.05 -23.05
C ILE A 396 -5.46 -49.50 -24.44
N ASN A 397 -6.02 -50.71 -24.57
CA ASN A 397 -6.59 -51.19 -25.82
C ASN A 397 -8.07 -50.80 -25.85
N PRO A 398 -8.48 -49.81 -26.67
CA PRO A 398 -9.85 -49.31 -26.68
C PRO A 398 -10.82 -50.36 -27.26
N ALA A 399 -12.10 -50.30 -26.89
CA ALA A 399 -13.14 -51.09 -27.54
C ALA A 399 -13.34 -50.64 -28.99
N THR A 400 -13.71 -51.56 -29.88
CA THR A 400 -14.05 -51.26 -31.28
C THR A 400 -15.41 -51.79 -31.68
N ASP A 401 -16.01 -51.16 -32.69
CA ASP A 401 -17.21 -51.68 -33.34
C ASP A 401 -16.89 -52.78 -34.39
N ALA A 402 -17.91 -53.21 -35.13
CA ALA A 402 -17.78 -54.23 -36.17
C ALA A 402 -16.90 -53.81 -37.36
N THR A 403 -16.65 -52.51 -37.53
CA THR A 403 -15.77 -51.94 -38.56
C THR A 403 -14.33 -51.74 -38.08
N GLY A 404 -14.07 -51.92 -36.78
CA GLY A 404 -12.78 -51.66 -36.16
C GLY A 404 -12.60 -50.21 -35.68
N ALA A 405 -13.63 -49.37 -35.77
CA ALA A 405 -13.59 -48.00 -35.26
C ALA A 405 -13.66 -47.98 -33.72
N ILE A 406 -12.89 -47.09 -33.08
CA ILE A 406 -12.87 -46.95 -31.62
C ILE A 406 -14.24 -46.49 -31.12
N THR A 407 -14.76 -47.17 -30.09
CA THR A 407 -16.02 -46.82 -29.42
C THR A 407 -15.83 -46.45 -27.95
N SER A 408 -14.65 -46.66 -27.38
CA SER A 408 -14.38 -46.30 -25.98
C SER A 408 -14.43 -44.79 -25.76
N THR A 409 -15.18 -44.37 -24.75
CA THR A 409 -15.18 -42.98 -24.27
C THR A 409 -14.08 -42.74 -23.23
N ALA A 410 -13.70 -41.48 -23.00
CA ALA A 410 -12.75 -41.14 -21.95
C ALA A 410 -13.20 -41.64 -20.57
N ASN A 411 -14.50 -41.57 -20.27
CA ASN A 411 -15.11 -42.11 -19.05
C ASN A 411 -14.84 -43.62 -18.90
N GLN A 412 -15.06 -44.39 -19.96
CA GLN A 412 -14.81 -45.83 -19.94
C GLN A 412 -13.34 -46.14 -19.75
N VAL A 413 -12.44 -45.38 -20.40
CA VAL A 413 -10.99 -45.53 -20.21
C VAL A 413 -10.56 -45.19 -18.79
N VAL A 414 -11.03 -44.07 -18.22
CA VAL A 414 -10.77 -43.69 -16.83
C VAL A 414 -11.20 -44.80 -15.87
N ALA A 415 -12.42 -45.31 -16.03
CA ALA A 415 -12.93 -46.40 -15.20
C ALA A 415 -12.09 -47.67 -15.34
N ALA A 416 -11.71 -48.06 -16.56
CA ALA A 416 -10.90 -49.25 -16.81
C ALA A 416 -9.48 -49.14 -16.22
N VAL A 417 -8.84 -47.97 -16.32
CA VAL A 417 -7.52 -47.73 -15.73
C VAL A 417 -7.58 -47.82 -14.21
N ASN A 418 -8.56 -47.14 -13.59
CA ASN A 418 -8.72 -47.13 -12.14
C ASN A 418 -9.20 -48.47 -11.56
N ALA A 419 -9.84 -49.33 -12.36
CA ALA A 419 -10.26 -50.67 -11.94
C ALA A 419 -9.17 -51.74 -12.10
N HIS A 420 -8.12 -51.49 -12.88
CA HIS A 420 -7.07 -52.48 -13.13
C HIS A 420 -6.18 -52.63 -11.87
N PRO A 421 -5.99 -53.85 -11.33
CA PRO A 421 -5.32 -54.06 -10.04
C PRO A 421 -3.89 -53.52 -10.00
N ASP A 422 -3.07 -53.78 -11.02
CA ASP A 422 -1.67 -53.31 -11.02
C ASP A 422 -1.52 -51.84 -11.42
N VAL A 423 -2.21 -51.40 -12.48
CA VAL A 423 -2.11 -50.02 -12.98
C VAL A 423 -2.67 -49.01 -11.98
N ASN A 424 -3.75 -49.34 -11.27
CA ASN A 424 -4.31 -48.47 -10.24
C ASN A 424 -3.37 -48.30 -9.03
N GLN A 425 -2.35 -49.14 -8.84
CA GLN A 425 -1.31 -48.90 -7.84
C GLN A 425 -0.26 -47.88 -8.30
N LEU A 426 -0.16 -47.63 -9.61
CA LEU A 426 0.86 -46.77 -10.21
C LEU A 426 0.31 -45.38 -10.54
N VAL A 427 -0.91 -45.31 -11.06
CA VAL A 427 -1.55 -44.07 -11.52
C VAL A 427 -3.01 -44.00 -11.09
N VAL A 428 -3.52 -42.77 -11.03
CA VAL A 428 -4.95 -42.46 -11.04
C VAL A 428 -5.26 -41.80 -12.38
N ALA A 429 -6.29 -42.31 -13.06
CA ALA A 429 -6.87 -41.68 -14.24
C ALA A 429 -8.01 -40.73 -13.83
N THR A 430 -8.02 -39.54 -14.41
CA THR A 430 -9.12 -38.58 -14.27
C THR A 430 -9.57 -38.09 -15.65
N LYS A 431 -10.80 -37.58 -15.68
CA LYS A 431 -11.29 -36.82 -16.83
C LYS A 431 -10.51 -35.52 -16.90
N TYR A 432 -10.28 -35.02 -18.11
CA TYR A 432 -9.79 -33.65 -18.25
C TYR A 432 -10.82 -32.69 -17.66
N ARG A 433 -10.45 -32.01 -16.58
CA ARG A 433 -11.29 -31.02 -15.90
C ARG A 433 -12.70 -31.51 -15.60
N ASN A 434 -13.67 -30.60 -15.68
CA ASN A 434 -15.10 -30.87 -15.44
C ASN A 434 -15.82 -31.41 -16.68
N PHE A 435 -15.11 -31.76 -17.75
CA PHE A 435 -15.74 -32.31 -18.93
C PHE A 435 -16.44 -33.64 -18.62
N SER A 436 -17.52 -33.92 -19.34
CA SER A 436 -18.35 -35.09 -19.06
C SER A 436 -17.57 -36.39 -19.22
N GLY A 437 -16.62 -36.43 -20.16
CA GLY A 437 -15.81 -37.61 -20.51
C GLY A 437 -16.45 -38.51 -21.56
N ASP A 438 -17.52 -38.06 -22.22
CA ASP A 438 -18.28 -38.86 -23.18
C ASP A 438 -17.68 -38.87 -24.59
N GLY A 439 -16.61 -38.11 -24.82
CA GLY A 439 -15.90 -38.11 -26.09
C GLY A 439 -15.19 -39.44 -26.34
N ILE A 440 -15.30 -39.95 -27.56
CA ILE A 440 -14.57 -41.14 -28.02
C ILE A 440 -13.08 -40.84 -28.05
N VAL A 441 -12.28 -41.68 -27.38
CA VAL A 441 -10.83 -41.51 -27.29
C VAL A 441 -10.15 -41.77 -28.63
N GLU A 442 -9.04 -41.10 -28.87
CA GLU A 442 -8.16 -41.42 -30.00
C GLU A 442 -6.95 -42.27 -29.56
N ALA A 443 -6.53 -43.19 -30.43
CA ALA A 443 -5.26 -43.88 -30.28
C ALA A 443 -4.10 -42.92 -30.54
N GLY A 444 -2.96 -43.15 -29.88
CA GLY A 444 -1.79 -42.29 -29.98
C GLY A 444 -0.47 -43.02 -29.74
N VAL A 445 0.62 -42.27 -29.82
CA VAL A 445 1.96 -42.77 -29.49
C VAL A 445 2.17 -42.94 -27.98
N VAL A 446 3.29 -43.57 -27.63
CA VAL A 446 3.75 -43.69 -26.24
C VAL A 446 4.08 -42.31 -25.69
N SER A 447 3.33 -41.88 -24.68
CA SER A 447 3.60 -40.65 -23.95
C SER A 447 4.28 -40.95 -22.61
N PRO A 448 5.45 -40.38 -22.34
CA PRO A 448 6.07 -40.44 -21.02
C PRO A 448 5.19 -39.75 -19.97
N LEU A 449 5.22 -40.25 -18.74
CA LEU A 449 4.75 -39.49 -17.59
C LEU A 449 5.94 -38.69 -17.06
N SER A 450 5.73 -37.41 -16.76
CA SER A 450 6.77 -36.55 -16.20
C SER A 450 6.19 -35.61 -15.15
N ASP A 451 6.95 -35.32 -14.10
CA ASP A 451 6.68 -34.24 -13.16
C ASP A 451 6.83 -32.84 -13.77
N LEU A 452 7.34 -32.77 -15.01
CA LEU A 452 7.50 -31.58 -15.83
C LEU A 452 8.39 -30.52 -15.15
N LEU A 453 9.34 -30.98 -14.32
CA LEU A 453 10.30 -30.13 -13.66
C LEU A 453 11.69 -30.24 -14.32
N ARG A 454 12.39 -29.11 -14.44
CA ARG A 454 13.55 -28.92 -15.33
C ARG A 454 14.87 -28.63 -14.63
N ALA A 455 14.89 -28.39 -13.31
CA ALA A 455 16.17 -28.16 -12.63
C ALA A 455 17.14 -29.34 -12.82
N PRO A 456 18.45 -29.07 -12.91
CA PRO A 456 19.46 -30.10 -13.13
C PRO A 456 19.46 -31.12 -11.97
N VAL A 457 19.98 -32.32 -12.24
CA VAL A 457 20.04 -33.43 -11.26
C VAL A 457 20.81 -33.10 -9.98
N THR A 458 21.63 -32.05 -9.99
CA THR A 458 22.34 -31.54 -8.81
C THR A 458 21.42 -30.81 -7.83
N VAL A 459 20.23 -30.40 -8.26
CA VAL A 459 19.19 -29.84 -7.39
C VAL A 459 18.31 -30.99 -6.92
N GLY A 460 18.42 -31.33 -5.64
CA GLY A 460 17.66 -32.40 -5.01
C GLY A 460 16.15 -32.19 -5.14
N ARG A 461 15.40 -33.29 -5.20
CA ARG A 461 13.93 -33.31 -5.23
C ARG A 461 13.40 -33.76 -3.88
N GLY A 462 12.19 -33.34 -3.54
CA GLY A 462 11.51 -33.74 -2.30
C GLY A 462 11.52 -32.66 -1.22
N PRO A 463 10.93 -32.96 -0.05
CA PRO A 463 10.89 -32.05 1.10
C PRO A 463 12.28 -31.54 1.48
N MET A 464 12.35 -30.28 1.90
CA MET A 464 13.63 -29.63 2.21
C MET A 464 13.61 -29.01 3.61
N ASP A 465 14.69 -29.22 4.36
CA ASP A 465 14.95 -28.48 5.60
C ASP A 465 15.25 -27.00 5.30
N GLN A 466 14.57 -26.11 6.02
CA GLN A 466 14.89 -24.69 6.02
C GLN A 466 15.80 -24.31 7.18
N TYR A 467 16.59 -23.26 6.97
CA TYR A 467 17.53 -22.74 7.96
C TYR A 467 17.50 -21.22 8.00
N ALA A 468 17.50 -20.67 9.22
CA ALA A 468 17.89 -19.30 9.51
C ALA A 468 19.36 -19.25 9.94
N ILE A 469 20.01 -18.11 9.75
CA ILE A 469 21.23 -17.76 10.49
C ILE A 469 20.87 -16.76 11.59
N ARG A 470 21.34 -17.02 12.81
CA ARG A 470 21.30 -16.08 13.93
C ARG A 470 22.68 -15.50 14.13
N ILE A 471 22.79 -14.17 14.17
CA ILE A 471 24.03 -13.41 14.23
C ILE A 471 23.95 -12.46 15.43
N GLY A 472 24.93 -12.53 16.32
CA GLY A 472 25.03 -11.70 17.51
C GLY A 472 26.13 -12.19 18.42
N LYS A 473 26.81 -11.29 19.14
CA LYS A 473 27.85 -11.68 20.10
C LYS A 473 27.24 -12.40 21.32
N GLN A 474 26.06 -11.95 21.74
CA GLN A 474 25.25 -12.55 22.80
C GLN A 474 23.94 -13.04 22.18
N ARG A 475 23.69 -14.36 22.28
CA ARG A 475 22.56 -15.07 21.64
C ARG A 475 21.69 -15.79 22.68
N ASP A 476 21.48 -15.14 23.81
CA ASP A 476 20.67 -15.65 24.94
C ASP A 476 19.28 -15.00 25.03
N GLY A 477 18.92 -14.15 24.05
CA GLY A 477 17.67 -13.41 24.02
C GLY A 477 17.67 -12.11 24.85
N SER A 478 18.80 -11.73 25.47
CA SER A 478 18.90 -10.48 26.24
C SER A 478 18.98 -9.21 25.39
N LYS A 479 19.35 -9.35 24.11
CA LYS A 479 19.46 -8.24 23.15
C LYS A 479 18.19 -8.11 22.31
N VAL A 480 17.91 -6.88 21.87
CA VAL A 480 16.81 -6.62 20.94
C VAL A 480 17.04 -7.41 19.65
N GLY A 481 16.02 -8.17 19.26
CA GLY A 481 16.06 -9.01 18.09
C GLY A 481 15.57 -8.31 16.83
N VAL A 482 16.22 -8.57 15.70
CA VAL A 482 15.85 -8.08 14.37
C VAL A 482 15.74 -9.26 13.41
N PHE A 483 14.61 -9.42 12.75
CA PHE A 483 14.34 -10.54 11.85
C PHE A 483 14.20 -10.07 10.40
N PHE A 484 15.07 -10.56 9.53
CA PHE A 484 14.97 -10.37 8.08
C PHE A 484 14.58 -11.69 7.43
N TYR A 485 13.59 -11.63 6.56
CA TYR A 485 13.20 -12.79 5.76
C TYR A 485 12.89 -12.36 4.34
N CYS A 486 13.29 -13.20 3.40
CA CYS A 486 13.24 -12.90 1.99
C CYS A 486 12.52 -14.01 1.23
N GLN A 487 11.98 -13.64 0.08
CA GLN A 487 11.50 -14.58 -0.94
C GLN A 487 10.40 -15.52 -0.44
N GLU A 488 9.40 -15.01 0.28
CA GLU A 488 8.10 -15.72 0.46
C GLU A 488 7.43 -16.00 -0.88
N HIS A 489 7.63 -15.09 -1.84
CA HIS A 489 7.27 -15.31 -3.24
C HIS A 489 8.47 -15.85 -4.01
N GLY A 490 8.32 -17.04 -4.58
CA GLY A 490 9.40 -17.74 -5.27
C GLY A 490 9.98 -16.98 -6.47
N ASN A 491 9.21 -16.11 -7.12
CA ASN A 491 9.63 -15.40 -8.32
C ASN A 491 10.37 -14.09 -8.06
N GLU A 492 10.44 -13.66 -6.80
CA GLU A 492 11.08 -12.41 -6.38
C GLU A 492 12.56 -12.68 -6.08
N ILE A 493 13.27 -13.20 -7.09
CA ILE A 493 14.55 -13.91 -6.94
C ILE A 493 15.70 -13.01 -6.43
N ALA A 494 15.58 -11.70 -6.59
CA ALA A 494 16.58 -10.74 -6.10
C ALA A 494 16.56 -10.56 -4.58
N THR A 495 15.44 -10.82 -3.93
CA THR A 495 15.27 -10.63 -2.48
C THR A 495 16.20 -11.54 -1.66
N SER A 496 16.39 -12.79 -2.06
CA SER A 496 17.36 -13.70 -1.41
C SER A 496 18.78 -13.15 -1.45
N GLY A 497 19.15 -12.45 -2.53
CA GLY A 497 20.43 -11.74 -2.63
C GLY A 497 20.59 -10.66 -1.57
N VAL A 498 19.53 -9.92 -1.25
CA VAL A 498 19.51 -8.91 -0.17
C VAL A 498 19.80 -9.56 1.19
N CYS A 499 19.10 -10.64 1.54
CA CYS A 499 19.29 -11.33 2.83
C CYS A 499 20.69 -11.93 2.94
N ILE A 500 21.20 -12.58 1.90
CA ILE A 500 22.53 -13.20 1.91
C ILE A 500 23.63 -12.15 1.95
N GLU A 501 23.53 -11.09 1.14
CA GLU A 501 24.48 -9.97 1.19
C GLU A 501 24.50 -9.30 2.57
N THR A 502 23.33 -9.14 3.21
CA THR A 502 23.24 -8.63 4.59
C THR A 502 23.99 -9.54 5.57
N ALA A 503 23.74 -10.85 5.53
CA ALA A 503 24.39 -11.83 6.41
C ALA A 503 25.92 -11.84 6.23
N GLU A 504 26.39 -11.82 4.99
CA GLU A 504 27.81 -11.81 4.64
C GLU A 504 28.52 -10.54 5.13
N ARG A 505 27.91 -9.37 4.90
CA ARG A 505 28.45 -8.09 5.36
C ARG A 505 28.58 -8.06 6.87
N LEU A 506 27.58 -8.56 7.60
CA LEU A 506 27.62 -8.63 9.06
C LEU A 506 28.81 -9.46 9.54
N VAL A 507 28.90 -10.73 9.14
CA VAL A 507 29.92 -11.64 9.70
C VAL A 507 31.33 -11.33 9.22
N ARG A 508 31.50 -10.85 7.98
CA ARG A 508 32.84 -10.60 7.39
C ARG A 508 33.45 -9.26 7.77
N ASN A 509 32.65 -8.33 8.30
CA ASN A 509 33.12 -7.03 8.75
C ASN A 509 33.14 -6.90 10.29
N TYR A 510 32.71 -7.93 11.03
CA TYR A 510 32.82 -7.95 12.49
C TYR A 510 34.29 -7.89 12.94
N GLY A 511 34.59 -6.96 13.85
CA GLY A 511 35.93 -6.70 14.36
C GLY A 511 36.81 -5.82 13.48
N THR A 512 36.38 -5.49 12.25
CA THR A 512 37.11 -4.59 11.33
C THR A 512 36.36 -3.29 11.06
N ASP A 513 35.03 -3.35 10.95
CA ASP A 513 34.17 -2.16 10.83
C ASP A 513 33.53 -1.84 12.18
N PRO A 514 33.78 -0.66 12.78
CA PRO A 514 33.23 -0.30 14.08
C PRO A 514 31.70 -0.31 14.14
N LYS A 515 31.02 0.12 13.07
CA LYS A 515 29.54 0.15 13.02
C LYS A 515 28.96 -1.26 13.00
N THR A 516 29.45 -2.13 12.12
CA THR A 516 29.04 -3.54 12.06
C THR A 516 29.33 -4.26 13.38
N THR A 517 30.47 -3.98 14.01
CA THR A 517 30.83 -4.55 15.32
C THR A 517 29.84 -4.11 16.39
N GLU A 518 29.48 -2.82 16.42
CA GLU A 518 28.51 -2.28 17.35
C GLU A 518 27.11 -2.90 17.19
N LEU A 519 26.64 -3.12 15.96
CA LEU A 519 25.39 -3.81 15.68
C LEU A 519 25.42 -5.25 16.23
N ILE A 520 26.44 -6.04 15.89
CA ILE A 520 26.55 -7.45 16.30
C ILE A 520 26.74 -7.60 17.81
N ASP A 521 27.43 -6.67 18.46
CA ASP A 521 27.64 -6.72 19.92
C ASP A 521 26.37 -6.40 20.71
N ASN A 522 25.40 -5.70 20.11
CA ASN A 522 24.24 -5.15 20.82
C ASN A 522 22.87 -5.62 20.30
N LEU A 523 22.81 -6.36 19.20
CA LEU A 523 21.58 -6.91 18.63
C LEU A 523 21.65 -8.45 18.50
N ASP A 524 20.48 -9.06 18.34
CA ASP A 524 20.30 -10.47 18.03
C ASP A 524 19.59 -10.60 16.67
N ILE A 525 20.33 -10.89 15.60
CA ILE A 525 19.86 -10.74 14.23
C ILE A 525 19.53 -12.11 13.64
N PHE A 526 18.33 -12.29 13.11
CA PHE A 526 17.85 -13.52 12.49
C PHE A 526 17.64 -13.27 11.00
N ILE A 527 18.15 -14.17 10.14
CA ILE A 527 17.99 -14.04 8.68
C ILE A 527 17.55 -15.38 8.09
N VAL A 528 16.39 -15.41 7.43
CA VAL A 528 15.98 -16.51 6.55
C VAL A 528 16.13 -16.06 5.10
N PRO A 529 17.03 -16.68 4.31
CA PRO A 529 17.33 -16.19 2.97
C PRO A 529 16.19 -16.45 1.98
N GLN A 530 15.42 -17.53 2.19
CA GLN A 530 14.28 -17.92 1.36
C GLN A 530 13.21 -18.59 2.23
N ILE A 531 12.04 -17.97 2.35
CA ILE A 531 10.88 -18.61 2.98
C ILE A 531 10.24 -19.61 2.01
N ASN A 532 10.27 -19.36 0.70
CA ASN A 532 9.76 -20.27 -0.33
C ASN A 532 10.87 -20.83 -1.23
N PRO A 533 11.75 -21.72 -0.72
CA PRO A 533 12.87 -22.26 -1.49
C PRO A 533 12.43 -23.13 -2.68
N ASP A 534 11.23 -23.71 -2.61
CA ASP A 534 10.67 -24.55 -3.66
C ASP A 534 10.18 -23.71 -4.85
N GLY A 535 9.41 -22.67 -4.58
CA GLY A 535 8.99 -21.67 -5.58
C GLY A 535 10.19 -20.92 -6.17
N ALA A 536 11.20 -20.62 -5.35
CA ALA A 536 12.47 -20.02 -5.78
C ALA A 536 13.18 -20.89 -6.82
N THR A 537 13.35 -22.17 -6.50
CA THR A 537 13.96 -23.15 -7.39
C THR A 537 13.17 -23.29 -8.69
N HIS A 538 11.84 -23.35 -8.60
CA HIS A 538 10.98 -23.41 -9.78
C HIS A 538 11.09 -22.16 -10.66
N SER A 539 11.20 -20.98 -10.05
CA SER A 539 11.37 -19.71 -10.78
C SER A 539 12.69 -19.61 -11.52
N LEU A 540 13.75 -20.27 -11.05
CA LEU A 540 15.06 -20.29 -11.69
C LEU A 540 15.15 -21.26 -12.87
N TYR A 541 14.44 -22.39 -12.83
CA TYR A 541 14.63 -23.48 -13.80
C TYR A 541 13.42 -23.82 -14.67
N ASP A 542 12.19 -23.46 -14.26
CA ASP A 542 10.95 -23.91 -14.90
C ASP A 542 10.12 -22.77 -15.48
N SER A 543 9.52 -21.96 -14.60
CA SER A 543 8.70 -20.82 -14.97
C SER A 543 8.62 -19.83 -13.83
N ASN A 544 8.39 -18.55 -14.15
CA ASN A 544 8.11 -17.50 -13.17
C ASN A 544 6.98 -17.94 -12.23
N ARG A 545 7.33 -18.18 -10.95
CA ARG A 545 6.50 -18.86 -9.97
C ARG A 545 6.51 -18.17 -8.61
N ARG A 546 5.42 -17.46 -8.31
CA ARG A 546 5.18 -16.79 -7.02
C ARG A 546 4.92 -17.77 -5.88
N LYS A 547 3.94 -18.66 -6.04
CA LYS A 547 3.44 -19.57 -5.00
C LYS A 547 4.41 -20.73 -4.72
N ASN A 548 4.29 -21.36 -3.55
CA ASN A 548 5.01 -22.61 -3.23
C ASN A 548 4.54 -23.78 -4.14
N LEU A 549 5.04 -25.01 -3.96
CA LEU A 549 4.71 -26.15 -4.84
C LEU A 549 3.57 -27.05 -4.35
N SER A 550 2.81 -26.64 -3.33
CA SER A 550 1.65 -27.39 -2.84
C SER A 550 0.60 -27.62 -3.92
N HIS A 551 -0.17 -28.71 -3.81
CA HIS A 551 -1.25 -29.02 -4.73
C HIS A 551 -2.53 -29.29 -3.95
N HIS A 552 -3.44 -28.31 -3.97
CA HIS A 552 -4.75 -28.38 -3.32
C HIS A 552 -5.92 -28.39 -4.33
N CYS A 553 -5.64 -28.31 -5.63
CA CYS A 553 -6.67 -28.20 -6.68
C CYS A 553 -7.48 -29.48 -6.90
N ASP A 554 -7.10 -30.59 -6.27
CA ASP A 554 -7.86 -31.85 -6.22
C ASP A 554 -8.82 -31.93 -5.02
N ASN A 555 -8.88 -30.88 -4.18
CA ASN A 555 -9.78 -30.85 -3.03
C ASN A 555 -11.25 -30.68 -3.47
N SER A 556 -12.14 -31.44 -2.81
CA SER A 556 -13.60 -31.35 -3.01
C SER A 556 -14.21 -29.95 -2.82
N LYS A 557 -13.51 -29.03 -2.14
CA LYS A 557 -13.89 -27.62 -2.00
C LYS A 557 -13.89 -26.87 -3.35
N PHE A 558 -13.16 -27.33 -4.37
CA PHE A 558 -13.08 -26.66 -5.67
C PHE A 558 -14.01 -27.30 -6.70
N THR A 559 -14.86 -26.48 -7.32
CA THR A 559 -15.80 -26.95 -8.35
C THR A 559 -15.08 -27.32 -9.64
N ASP A 560 -13.93 -26.71 -9.92
CA ASP A 560 -13.14 -26.94 -11.13
C ASP A 560 -12.03 -27.94 -10.87
N ASN A 561 -12.16 -29.15 -11.43
CA ASN A 561 -11.11 -30.19 -11.42
C ASN A 561 -9.85 -29.74 -12.20
N SER A 562 -9.05 -28.87 -11.62
CA SER A 562 -7.94 -28.18 -12.31
C SER A 562 -6.60 -28.89 -12.11
N THR A 563 -6.61 -30.22 -12.00
CA THR A 563 -5.45 -31.06 -11.65
C THR A 563 -4.67 -31.55 -12.87
N ASP A 564 -4.98 -31.02 -14.07
CA ASP A 564 -4.33 -31.42 -15.32
C ASP A 564 -2.95 -30.76 -15.49
N PRO A 565 -2.01 -31.41 -16.20
CA PRO A 565 -0.66 -30.89 -16.35
C PRO A 565 -0.58 -29.53 -17.06
N ALA A 566 -1.60 -29.04 -17.77
CA ALA A 566 -1.54 -27.71 -18.38
C ALA A 566 -1.67 -26.58 -17.35
N ASN A 567 -2.34 -26.81 -16.21
CA ASN A 567 -2.50 -25.85 -15.12
C ASN A 567 -1.43 -25.98 -14.02
N ARG A 568 -0.49 -26.92 -14.15
CA ARG A 568 0.50 -27.27 -13.11
C ARG A 568 1.29 -26.08 -12.54
N ASN A 569 1.57 -25.08 -13.37
CA ASN A 569 2.33 -23.88 -12.99
C ASN A 569 1.48 -22.82 -12.28
N SER A 570 0.19 -23.08 -12.08
CA SER A 570 -0.77 -22.22 -11.36
C SER A 570 -1.21 -22.79 -10.01
N TRP A 571 -0.84 -24.02 -9.65
CA TRP A 571 -1.14 -24.62 -8.33
C TRP A 571 -0.40 -23.92 -7.19
N GLY A 572 -0.40 -24.42 -5.96
CA GLY A 572 0.34 -23.84 -4.83
C GLY A 572 -0.41 -22.76 -4.09
N VAL A 573 0.15 -22.35 -2.96
CA VAL A 573 -0.38 -21.33 -2.06
C VAL A 573 0.53 -20.09 -2.09
N ASP A 574 -0.10 -18.93 -2.06
CA ASP A 574 0.59 -17.67 -1.80
C ASP A 574 0.88 -17.59 -0.30
N LEU A 575 2.16 -17.72 0.08
CA LEU A 575 2.56 -17.77 1.48
C LEU A 575 2.20 -16.47 2.22
N ASN A 576 2.33 -15.32 1.54
CA ASN A 576 1.98 -14.02 2.11
C ASN A 576 0.46 -13.74 2.07
N ARG A 577 -0.35 -14.79 1.98
CA ARG A 577 -1.82 -14.81 2.17
C ARG A 577 -2.25 -15.92 3.14
N ASN A 578 -1.31 -16.69 3.70
CA ASN A 578 -1.57 -17.90 4.47
C ASN A 578 -1.41 -17.71 6.00
N PHE A 579 -1.23 -16.47 6.48
CA PHE A 579 -1.14 -16.19 7.93
C PHE A 579 -2.52 -16.05 8.58
N SER A 580 -2.59 -15.79 9.89
CA SER A 580 -3.83 -15.86 10.70
C SER A 580 -4.47 -14.50 11.05
N VAL A 581 -3.89 -13.40 10.58
CA VAL A 581 -4.39 -12.05 10.87
C VAL A 581 -4.98 -11.40 9.61
N GLY A 582 -6.19 -10.88 9.74
CA GLY A 582 -6.85 -10.08 8.70
C GLY A 582 -7.04 -10.90 7.43
N THR A 583 -7.56 -12.12 7.56
CA THR A 583 -7.53 -13.12 6.49
C THR A 583 -8.77 -13.05 5.61
N ILE A 584 -8.72 -13.72 4.46
CA ILE A 584 -9.90 -13.90 3.60
C ILE A 584 -11.01 -14.70 4.31
N PHE A 585 -10.65 -15.51 5.31
CA PHE A 585 -11.59 -16.29 6.12
C PHE A 585 -12.30 -15.41 7.16
N ASP A 586 -11.67 -14.32 7.58
CA ASP A 586 -12.24 -13.29 8.45
C ASP A 586 -13.10 -12.25 7.70
N GLY A 587 -13.19 -12.34 6.37
CA GLY A 587 -13.95 -11.40 5.53
C GLY A 587 -13.15 -10.21 4.99
N PHE A 588 -11.83 -10.21 5.13
CA PHE A 588 -10.93 -9.26 4.47
C PHE A 588 -10.74 -9.63 2.99
N GLN A 589 -10.20 -8.72 2.18
CA GLN A 589 -9.99 -8.95 0.75
C GLN A 589 -8.51 -8.87 0.32
N GLY A 590 -8.23 -9.27 -0.92
CA GLY A 590 -6.86 -9.31 -1.46
C GLY A 590 -6.25 -10.73 -1.56
N ALA A 591 -7.02 -11.74 -1.17
CA ALA A 591 -6.68 -13.15 -1.32
C ALA A 591 -7.86 -13.95 -1.93
N SER A 592 -7.63 -15.22 -2.24
CA SER A 592 -8.68 -16.15 -2.67
C SER A 592 -8.67 -17.42 -1.83
N ALA A 593 -9.83 -17.80 -1.28
CA ALA A 593 -10.06 -19.11 -0.67
C ALA A 593 -10.83 -20.08 -1.58
N THR A 594 -11.37 -19.60 -2.70
CA THR A 594 -12.30 -20.35 -3.56
C THR A 594 -11.73 -20.71 -4.92
N ASN A 595 -10.57 -20.18 -5.31
CA ASN A 595 -9.91 -20.48 -6.57
C ASN A 595 -8.45 -20.88 -6.34
N CYS A 596 -8.18 -22.19 -6.34
CA CYS A 596 -6.84 -22.76 -6.15
C CYS A 596 -5.83 -22.36 -7.26
N LEU A 597 -6.31 -21.88 -8.43
CA LEU A 597 -5.47 -21.39 -9.52
C LEU A 597 -5.12 -19.90 -9.39
N SER A 598 -5.75 -19.18 -8.45
CA SER A 598 -5.46 -17.76 -8.22
C SER A 598 -3.99 -17.54 -7.84
N GLY A 599 -3.40 -16.45 -8.35
CA GLY A 599 -2.07 -16.00 -7.93
C GLY A 599 -1.98 -15.69 -6.44
N ASN A 600 -3.11 -15.30 -5.83
CA ASN A 600 -3.24 -14.93 -4.42
C ASN A 600 -4.05 -16.00 -3.64
N PHE A 601 -3.96 -17.27 -4.04
CA PHE A 601 -4.67 -18.35 -3.33
C PHE A 601 -4.11 -18.51 -1.92
N ALA A 602 -4.95 -18.29 -0.91
CA ALA A 602 -4.59 -18.21 0.51
C ALA A 602 -4.30 -19.57 1.16
N GLY A 603 -4.51 -20.67 0.43
CA GLY A 603 -4.52 -22.02 1.01
C GLY A 603 -5.93 -22.47 1.38
N LEU A 604 -6.02 -23.69 1.90
CA LEU A 604 -7.31 -24.25 2.30
C LEU A 604 -7.84 -23.60 3.57
N ASP A 605 -6.93 -23.24 4.47
CA ASP A 605 -7.15 -22.68 5.79
C ASP A 605 -5.88 -21.89 6.20
N GLU A 606 -5.95 -21.11 7.27
CA GLU A 606 -4.80 -20.36 7.82
C GLU A 606 -3.67 -21.30 8.24
N PHE A 607 -2.43 -20.85 8.03
CA PHE A 607 -1.21 -21.62 8.30
C PHE A 607 -1.21 -23.03 7.71
N SER A 608 -1.90 -23.27 6.58
CA SER A 608 -1.90 -24.57 5.90
C SER A 608 -0.50 -24.99 5.40
N GLU A 609 0.39 -24.03 5.15
CA GLU A 609 1.71 -24.26 4.56
C GLU A 609 2.83 -24.29 5.61
N PRO A 610 3.73 -25.30 5.54
CA PRO A 610 4.83 -25.45 6.52
C PRO A 610 5.79 -24.25 6.49
N GLU A 611 5.97 -23.60 5.34
CA GLU A 611 6.84 -22.45 5.20
C GLU A 611 6.35 -21.25 6.03
N ALA A 612 5.04 -20.98 6.03
CA ALA A 612 4.43 -19.91 6.84
C ALA A 612 4.49 -20.24 8.35
N ARG A 613 4.28 -21.52 8.72
CA ARG A 613 4.44 -21.97 10.12
C ARG A 613 5.88 -21.83 10.61
N ASN A 614 6.87 -22.14 9.78
CA ASN A 614 8.28 -21.94 10.08
C ASN A 614 8.64 -20.48 10.35
N GLU A 615 8.06 -19.55 9.59
CA GLU A 615 8.25 -18.12 9.83
C GLU A 615 7.64 -17.68 11.17
N SER A 616 6.38 -18.03 11.40
CA SER A 616 5.68 -17.73 12.66
C SER A 616 6.39 -18.37 13.86
N TRP A 617 7.00 -19.54 13.69
CA TRP A 617 7.80 -20.20 14.72
C TRP A 617 9.01 -19.36 15.14
N ILE A 618 9.71 -18.70 14.21
CA ILE A 618 10.83 -17.80 14.58
C ILE A 618 10.30 -16.63 15.42
N GLN A 619 9.22 -15.99 14.96
CA GLN A 619 8.61 -14.84 15.62
C GLN A 619 8.14 -15.17 17.05
N THR A 620 7.59 -16.38 17.25
CA THR A 620 7.03 -16.82 18.53
C THR A 620 8.06 -17.46 19.46
N THR A 621 9.10 -18.10 18.93
CA THR A 621 10.17 -18.73 19.72
C THR A 621 11.14 -17.70 20.26
N PHE A 622 11.55 -16.73 19.44
CA PHE A 622 12.52 -15.71 19.83
C PHE A 622 11.81 -14.42 20.24
N ARG A 623 11.25 -14.41 21.46
CA ARG A 623 10.42 -13.31 22.01
C ARG A 623 11.14 -11.96 22.12
N ASN A 624 12.47 -11.95 21.99
CA ASN A 624 13.28 -10.74 21.96
C ASN A 624 13.25 -10.04 20.59
N ILE A 625 12.76 -10.68 19.52
CA ILE A 625 12.50 -10.04 18.25
C ILE A 625 11.49 -8.89 18.45
N LYS A 626 11.89 -7.68 18.06
CA LYS A 626 11.06 -6.48 18.09
C LYS A 626 10.94 -5.80 16.74
N PHE A 627 11.82 -6.12 15.81
CA PHE A 627 11.82 -5.60 14.46
C PHE A 627 11.80 -6.77 13.50
N ALA A 628 10.96 -6.69 12.48
CA ALA A 628 10.89 -7.63 11.39
C ALA A 628 10.84 -6.87 10.07
N ASN A 629 11.48 -7.41 9.03
CA ASN A 629 11.37 -6.85 7.68
C ASN A 629 11.18 -7.98 6.69
N ASN A 630 9.99 -8.01 6.08
CA ASN A 630 9.67 -8.87 4.97
C ASN A 630 10.18 -8.25 3.67
N ILE A 631 10.96 -9.00 2.88
CA ILE A 631 11.61 -8.46 1.70
C ILE A 631 11.04 -9.12 0.45
N HIS A 632 10.26 -8.34 -0.29
CA HIS A 632 9.62 -8.65 -1.56
C HIS A 632 10.23 -7.88 -2.73
N SER A 633 9.79 -8.23 -3.95
CA SER A 633 10.00 -7.44 -5.16
C SER A 633 8.76 -7.50 -6.06
N SER A 634 8.39 -6.47 -6.80
CA SER A 634 9.17 -5.26 -7.11
C SER A 634 8.32 -4.02 -6.97
N GLY A 635 8.97 -2.88 -6.81
CA GLY A 635 8.29 -1.61 -7.01
C GLY A 635 8.88 -0.43 -6.27
N GLY A 636 9.91 -0.62 -5.45
CA GLY A 636 10.52 0.45 -4.66
C GLY A 636 9.55 1.00 -3.61
N TYR A 637 8.97 0.10 -2.80
CA TYR A 637 8.11 0.46 -1.66
C TYR A 637 8.80 0.16 -0.33
N PHE A 638 8.47 0.95 0.68
CA PHE A 638 8.81 0.66 2.07
C PHE A 638 7.57 0.86 2.94
N MET A 639 7.02 -0.24 3.44
CA MET A 639 5.67 -0.25 3.99
C MET A 639 5.64 -0.85 5.40
N TRP A 640 4.47 -0.74 6.02
CA TRP A 640 4.18 -1.30 7.33
C TRP A 640 2.67 -1.54 7.49
N PRO A 641 2.23 -2.26 8.55
CA PRO A 641 0.82 -2.46 8.86
C PRO A 641 -0.02 -1.18 9.01
N PRO A 642 -1.35 -1.25 8.77
CA PRO A 642 -2.11 -2.43 8.33
C PRO A 642 -1.91 -2.78 6.85
N GLY A 643 -1.99 -4.08 6.56
CA GLY A 643 -2.01 -4.67 5.23
C GLY A 643 -3.39 -5.09 4.70
N ALA A 644 -4.40 -5.25 5.56
CA ALA A 644 -5.71 -5.75 5.15
C ALA A 644 -6.90 -4.80 5.43
N TYR A 645 -7.88 -4.82 4.53
CA TYR A 645 -9.22 -4.25 4.73
C TYR A 645 -10.34 -5.12 4.12
N THR A 646 -11.59 -4.89 4.51
CA THR A 646 -12.80 -5.57 3.98
C THR A 646 -13.29 -4.95 2.65
N PRO A 647 -14.23 -5.56 1.91
CA PRO A 647 -14.76 -4.96 0.68
C PRO A 647 -15.40 -3.56 0.82
N THR A 648 -15.75 -3.14 2.04
CA THR A 648 -16.23 -1.78 2.35
C THR A 648 -15.10 -0.85 2.83
N ARG A 649 -13.85 -1.28 2.69
CA ARG A 649 -12.61 -0.66 3.15
C ARG A 649 -12.56 -0.41 4.66
N GLU A 650 -13.17 -1.28 5.45
CA GLU A 650 -12.93 -1.32 6.89
C GLU A 650 -11.59 -1.99 7.14
N THR A 651 -10.62 -1.24 7.67
CA THR A 651 -9.22 -1.66 7.79
C THR A 651 -8.99 -2.42 9.09
N LEU A 652 -7.92 -3.22 9.14
CA LEU A 652 -7.29 -3.51 10.43
C LEU A 652 -6.94 -2.20 11.15
N PRO A 653 -6.95 -2.15 12.50
CA PRO A 653 -6.74 -0.92 13.23
C PRO A 653 -5.36 -0.32 12.94
N TYR A 654 -5.30 0.96 12.54
CA TYR A 654 -4.02 1.62 12.37
C TYR A 654 -3.21 1.60 13.68
N PRO A 655 -1.88 1.42 13.61
CA PRO A 655 -1.00 1.66 14.75
C PRO A 655 -1.25 3.03 15.40
N PRO A 656 -1.02 3.17 16.72
CA PRO A 656 -1.06 4.46 17.39
C PRO A 656 -0.24 5.52 16.64
N TYR A 657 -0.62 6.79 16.72
CA TYR A 657 -0.01 7.83 15.89
C TYR A 657 1.49 7.99 16.18
N GLY A 658 1.92 7.82 17.43
CA GLY A 658 3.34 7.76 17.79
C GLY A 658 4.10 6.61 17.15
N THR A 659 3.45 5.46 16.97
CA THR A 659 4.02 4.31 16.26
C THR A 659 4.17 4.59 14.78
N LEU A 660 3.16 5.21 14.14
CA LEU A 660 3.27 5.69 12.75
C LEU A 660 4.41 6.69 12.56
N ASN A 661 4.59 7.62 13.50
CA ASN A 661 5.73 8.54 13.48
C ASN A 661 7.08 7.80 13.65
N PHE A 662 7.11 6.72 14.41
CA PHE A 662 8.31 5.89 14.58
C PHE A 662 8.62 5.12 13.28
N PHE A 663 7.61 4.59 12.61
CA PHE A 663 7.74 4.01 11.27
C PHE A 663 8.38 5.00 10.30
N ASP A 664 7.88 6.24 10.24
CA ASP A 664 8.45 7.31 9.41
C ASP A 664 9.90 7.67 9.81
N GLN A 665 10.19 7.73 11.11
CA GLN A 665 11.53 8.01 11.63
C GLN A 665 12.54 6.93 11.21
N ALA A 666 12.17 5.65 11.34
CA ALA A 666 12.99 4.52 10.91
C ALA A 666 13.14 4.49 9.39
N ALA A 667 12.07 4.78 8.65
CA ALA A 667 12.08 4.85 7.19
C ALA A 667 13.16 5.80 6.69
N LYS A 668 13.32 6.97 7.30
CA LYS A 668 14.38 7.88 6.89
C LYS A 668 15.78 7.24 6.94
N GLN A 669 16.13 6.55 8.02
CA GLN A 669 17.45 5.88 8.15
C GLN A 669 17.63 4.76 7.11
N VAL A 670 16.57 3.99 6.87
CA VAL A 670 16.54 2.89 5.89
C VAL A 670 16.70 3.41 4.47
N LEU A 671 15.91 4.42 4.09
CA LEU A 671 15.91 4.99 2.74
C LEU A 671 17.22 5.76 2.45
N ASP A 672 17.81 6.42 3.44
CA ASP A 672 19.15 7.00 3.33
C ASP A 672 20.21 5.89 3.06
N GLY A 673 20.07 4.73 3.70
CA GLY A 673 20.89 3.55 3.46
C GLY A 673 20.78 3.02 2.02
N ILE A 674 19.55 2.85 1.52
CA ILE A 674 19.27 2.42 0.13
C ILE A 674 19.87 3.41 -0.87
N LYS A 675 19.66 4.71 -0.64
CA LYS A 675 20.18 5.78 -1.51
C LYS A 675 21.70 5.79 -1.57
N SER A 676 22.39 5.32 -0.54
CA SER A 676 23.85 5.44 -0.45
C SER A 676 24.66 4.66 -1.52
N HIS A 677 24.03 3.73 -2.26
CA HIS A 677 24.71 2.95 -3.31
C HIS A 677 24.69 3.64 -4.68
N ARG A 678 23.54 3.72 -5.36
CA ARG A 678 23.39 4.36 -6.69
C ARG A 678 22.73 5.74 -6.66
N ARG A 679 22.43 6.30 -5.49
CA ARG A 679 21.61 7.52 -5.30
C ARG A 679 20.16 7.38 -5.75
N LEU A 680 19.62 6.17 -5.81
CA LEU A 680 18.19 5.97 -6.03
C LEU A 680 17.37 6.37 -4.82
N ALA A 681 16.11 6.75 -5.05
CA ALA A 681 15.22 7.26 -4.01
C ALA A 681 13.89 6.52 -4.02
N VAL A 682 13.60 5.78 -2.95
CA VAL A 682 12.24 5.32 -2.66
C VAL A 682 11.39 6.56 -2.36
N ARG A 683 10.27 6.65 -3.07
CA ARG A 683 9.50 7.90 -3.17
C ARG A 683 8.51 8.04 -2.00
N PRO A 684 8.22 9.26 -1.53
CA PRO A 684 7.24 9.55 -0.48
C PRO A 684 5.93 8.77 -0.55
N GLN A 685 5.30 8.71 -1.74
CA GLN A 685 4.01 8.05 -1.96
C GLN A 685 4.08 6.52 -1.99
N LYS A 686 5.30 5.95 -2.04
CA LYS A 686 5.55 4.51 -1.94
C LYS A 686 6.01 4.12 -0.53
N THR A 687 5.90 5.04 0.43
CA THR A 687 6.28 4.85 1.83
C THR A 687 5.09 5.18 2.74
N GLY A 688 4.67 4.21 3.53
CA GLY A 688 3.46 4.32 4.36
C GLY A 688 2.83 2.96 4.68
N PRO A 689 1.66 2.96 5.37
CA PRO A 689 0.88 1.75 5.56
C PRO A 689 0.58 1.05 4.23
N VAL A 690 0.68 -0.29 4.19
CA VAL A 690 0.50 -1.10 2.97
C VAL A 690 -0.81 -0.74 2.25
N ILE A 691 -1.92 -0.64 2.97
CA ILE A 691 -3.24 -0.31 2.39
C ILE A 691 -3.37 1.13 1.86
N ASP A 692 -2.45 2.02 2.22
CA ASP A 692 -2.48 3.42 1.81
C ASP A 692 -1.55 3.71 0.62
N VAL A 693 -0.62 2.82 0.32
CA VAL A 693 0.36 3.00 -0.78
C VAL A 693 0.34 1.87 -1.81
N LEU A 694 -0.30 0.74 -1.50
CA LEU A 694 -0.38 -0.44 -2.35
C LEU A 694 -1.82 -0.92 -2.54
N TYR A 695 -2.27 -1.92 -1.77
CA TYR A 695 -3.62 -2.51 -1.83
C TYR A 695 -3.86 -3.43 -0.61
N SER A 696 -5.10 -3.92 -0.41
CA SER A 696 -5.38 -4.93 0.63
C SER A 696 -4.71 -6.27 0.32
N ALA A 697 -3.97 -6.80 1.29
CA ALA A 697 -3.30 -8.08 1.25
C ALA A 697 -3.75 -8.94 2.44
N ALA A 698 -4.96 -9.51 2.37
CA ALA A 698 -5.48 -10.34 3.46
C ALA A 698 -4.57 -11.53 3.81
N GLY A 699 -4.27 -11.73 5.09
CA GLY A 699 -3.44 -12.84 5.61
C GLY A 699 -1.94 -12.69 5.35
N ASN A 700 -1.40 -11.47 5.37
CA ASN A 700 0.03 -11.21 5.17
C ASN A 700 0.87 -11.36 6.46
N SER A 701 2.17 -11.63 6.30
CA SER A 701 3.14 -11.89 7.37
C SER A 701 3.45 -10.67 8.25
N ALA A 702 3.45 -9.46 7.69
CA ALA A 702 3.72 -8.23 8.46
C ALA A 702 2.59 -7.90 9.44
N ASP A 703 1.33 -8.10 9.03
CA ASP A 703 0.17 -7.98 9.91
C ASP A 703 0.20 -9.05 11.02
N GLU A 704 0.59 -10.29 10.71
CA GLU A 704 0.82 -11.32 11.74
C GLU A 704 1.88 -10.88 12.75
N ALA A 705 3.05 -10.43 12.27
CA ALA A 705 4.13 -9.98 13.12
C ALA A 705 3.70 -8.85 14.07
N TYR A 706 2.98 -7.85 13.55
CA TYR A 706 2.54 -6.70 14.33
C TYR A 706 1.39 -7.02 15.27
N TYR A 707 0.24 -7.44 14.72
CA TYR A 707 -0.96 -7.59 15.53
C TYR A 707 -0.89 -8.81 16.43
N LYS A 708 -0.41 -9.98 15.95
CA LYS A 708 -0.36 -11.20 16.78
C LYS A 708 0.84 -11.22 17.71
N ASN A 709 2.01 -10.78 17.24
CA ASN A 709 3.28 -11.00 17.94
C ASN A 709 3.89 -9.73 18.58
N GLY A 710 3.32 -8.54 18.33
CA GLY A 710 3.83 -7.28 18.88
C GLY A 710 5.23 -6.92 18.36
N ILE A 711 5.54 -7.33 17.13
CA ILE A 711 6.79 -7.08 16.43
C ILE A 711 6.56 -5.94 15.42
N ILE A 712 7.46 -4.96 15.38
CA ILE A 712 7.40 -3.91 14.37
C ILE A 712 7.74 -4.53 13.00
N GLY A 713 6.71 -4.83 12.23
CA GLY A 713 6.82 -5.35 10.87
C GLY A 713 6.98 -4.24 9.84
N TYR A 714 7.99 -4.37 9.00
CA TYR A 714 8.19 -3.58 7.78
C TYR A 714 8.14 -4.49 6.56
N ASP A 715 7.86 -3.91 5.40
CA ASP A 715 7.86 -4.60 4.12
C ASP A 715 8.66 -3.80 3.09
N PHE A 716 9.62 -4.45 2.44
CA PHE A 716 10.23 -3.92 1.21
C PHE A 716 9.55 -4.50 -0.01
N GLU A 717 9.34 -3.65 -1.01
CA GLU A 717 9.31 -4.07 -2.41
C GLU A 717 10.56 -3.49 -3.06
N ILE A 718 11.58 -4.32 -3.28
CA ILE A 718 12.86 -3.87 -3.84
C ILE A 718 12.73 -3.49 -5.32
N GLY A 719 13.71 -2.79 -5.89
CA GLY A 719 13.72 -2.39 -7.30
C GLY A 719 12.64 -1.34 -7.66
N ASP A 720 13.03 -0.08 -7.88
CA ASP A 720 12.06 0.96 -8.29
C ASP A 720 11.54 0.66 -9.71
N SER A 721 10.21 0.68 -9.88
CA SER A 721 9.54 0.51 -11.17
C SER A 721 9.79 1.67 -12.15
N ASN A 722 10.38 2.76 -11.66
CA ASN A 722 10.58 4.01 -12.38
C ASN A 722 12.01 4.55 -12.19
N ASN A 723 12.99 3.65 -12.24
CA ASN A 723 14.39 4.05 -12.16
C ASN A 723 14.76 4.91 -13.38
N GLU A 724 15.27 6.12 -13.16
CA GLU A 724 15.67 7.01 -14.25
C GLU A 724 17.07 6.61 -14.77
N TYR A 725 17.11 6.25 -16.05
CA TYR A 725 18.34 6.02 -16.78
C TYR A 725 18.57 7.13 -17.79
N LYS A 726 19.70 7.81 -17.68
CA LYS A 726 20.15 8.80 -18.67
C LYS A 726 21.09 8.12 -19.66
N ASN A 727 20.62 7.91 -20.88
CA ASN A 727 21.43 7.33 -21.94
C ASN A 727 22.68 8.22 -22.19
N PRO A 728 23.90 7.71 -22.00
CA PRO A 728 25.11 8.54 -22.07
C PRO A 728 25.42 9.05 -23.48
N ALA A 729 24.96 8.35 -24.53
CA ALA A 729 25.19 8.73 -25.91
C ALA A 729 24.23 9.83 -26.40
N THR A 730 22.98 9.82 -25.94
CA THR A 730 21.93 10.75 -26.40
C THR A 730 21.55 11.81 -25.37
N GLY A 731 21.87 11.59 -24.09
CA GLY A 731 21.46 12.44 -22.97
C GLY A 731 19.98 12.32 -22.58
N VAL A 732 19.20 11.47 -23.26
CA VAL A 732 17.77 11.25 -23.00
C VAL A 732 17.59 10.46 -21.69
N ILE A 733 16.66 10.89 -20.85
CA ILE A 733 16.25 10.18 -19.63
C ILE A 733 15.05 9.28 -19.98
N SER A 734 15.17 7.99 -19.69
CA SER A 734 14.11 6.98 -19.81
C SER A 734 13.83 6.34 -18.45
N GLU A 735 12.59 5.93 -18.21
CA GLU A 735 12.25 5.12 -17.03
C GLU A 735 12.48 3.63 -17.29
N CYS A 736 12.99 2.93 -16.30
CA CYS A 736 13.23 1.50 -16.30
C CYS A 736 12.56 0.83 -15.11
N SER A 737 12.09 -0.40 -15.32
CA SER A 737 11.45 -1.22 -14.30
C SER A 737 12.19 -2.53 -14.16
N ALA A 738 12.68 -2.82 -12.96
CA ALA A 738 13.44 -4.04 -12.66
C ALA A 738 12.59 -5.32 -12.76
N GLY A 739 11.29 -5.23 -12.43
CA GLY A 739 10.39 -6.37 -12.34
C GLY A 739 10.80 -7.36 -11.25
N GLN A 740 10.15 -8.53 -11.22
CA GLN A 740 10.36 -9.53 -10.16
C GLN A 740 11.61 -10.41 -10.38
N GLN A 741 12.09 -10.49 -11.62
CA GLN A 741 13.25 -11.28 -12.01
C GLN A 741 14.28 -10.42 -12.76
N PRO A 742 14.85 -9.39 -12.10
CA PRO A 742 15.85 -8.54 -12.74
C PRO A 742 17.06 -9.38 -13.15
N PRO A 743 17.79 -9.01 -14.22
CA PRO A 743 18.97 -9.74 -14.64
C PRO A 743 20.11 -9.62 -13.61
N PHE A 744 20.94 -10.66 -13.54
CA PHE A 744 22.18 -10.68 -12.77
C PHE A 744 23.33 -10.83 -13.75
N GLY A 745 24.17 -9.81 -13.90
CA GLY A 745 25.12 -9.64 -15.00
C GLY A 745 24.60 -8.77 -16.16
N ASP A 746 25.32 -8.82 -17.29
CA ASP A 746 25.05 -7.99 -18.47
C ASP A 746 23.64 -8.20 -19.04
N SER A 747 22.97 -7.10 -19.37
CA SER A 747 21.63 -7.07 -19.93
C SER A 747 21.65 -6.46 -21.33
N THR A 748 20.68 -6.81 -22.17
CA THR A 748 20.46 -6.08 -23.44
C THR A 748 19.81 -4.71 -23.21
N ASN A 749 19.32 -4.48 -22.00
CA ASN A 749 18.83 -3.20 -21.54
C ASN A 749 19.82 -2.63 -20.53
N ASP A 750 20.69 -1.71 -21.00
CA ASP A 750 21.77 -1.10 -20.22
C ASP A 750 21.32 -0.55 -18.84
N CYS A 751 20.07 -0.09 -18.73
CA CYS A 751 19.56 0.44 -17.47
C CYS A 751 19.27 -0.62 -16.40
N LEU A 752 19.19 -1.89 -16.81
CA LEU A 752 19.00 -3.03 -15.92
C LEU A 752 20.28 -3.87 -15.82
N ASP A 753 21.42 -3.39 -16.35
CA ASP A 753 22.68 -4.11 -16.23
C ASP A 753 22.97 -4.43 -14.77
N ASN A 754 23.08 -5.73 -14.49
CA ASN A 754 23.36 -6.27 -13.17
C ASN A 754 22.36 -5.79 -12.08
N GLU A 755 21.10 -5.50 -12.45
CA GLU A 755 20.12 -4.90 -11.55
C GLU A 755 19.89 -5.76 -10.30
N GLY A 756 19.83 -7.09 -10.42
CA GLY A 756 19.68 -7.98 -9.26
C GLY A 756 20.82 -7.89 -8.25
N TRP A 757 22.05 -7.63 -8.72
CA TRP A 757 23.19 -7.36 -7.83
C TRP A 757 23.07 -5.97 -7.20
N HIS A 758 22.70 -4.95 -7.97
CA HIS A 758 22.53 -3.59 -7.47
C HIS A 758 21.45 -3.51 -6.38
N GLU A 759 20.31 -4.17 -6.59
CA GLU A 759 19.25 -4.27 -5.59
C GLU A 759 19.73 -5.00 -4.32
N SER A 760 20.46 -6.10 -4.47
CA SER A 760 21.09 -6.80 -3.33
C SER A 760 21.97 -5.83 -2.51
N MET A 761 22.72 -4.96 -3.18
CA MET A 761 23.63 -4.02 -2.54
C MET A 761 22.90 -2.84 -1.85
N GLU A 762 21.86 -2.31 -2.50
CA GLU A 762 21.04 -1.19 -2.04
C GLU A 762 20.26 -1.57 -0.78
N PHE A 763 19.48 -2.64 -0.87
CA PHE A 763 18.57 -3.01 0.20
C PHE A 763 19.29 -3.70 1.36
N ALA A 764 20.48 -4.30 1.15
CA ALA A 764 21.34 -4.70 2.26
C ALA A 764 21.84 -3.46 3.05
N SER A 765 22.05 -2.33 2.37
CA SER A 765 22.39 -1.06 3.03
C SER A 765 21.17 -0.46 3.75
N GLY A 766 19.96 -0.66 3.20
CA GLY A 766 18.69 -0.39 3.88
C GLY A 766 18.51 -1.19 5.18
N ASN A 767 18.81 -2.50 5.16
CA ASN A 767 18.76 -3.36 6.35
C ASN A 767 19.71 -2.88 7.45
N TYR A 768 20.89 -2.35 7.11
CA TYR A 768 21.77 -1.69 8.07
C TYR A 768 21.12 -0.46 8.73
N GLY A 769 20.37 0.34 7.95
CA GLY A 769 19.55 1.43 8.49
C GLY A 769 18.49 0.95 9.48
N LEU A 770 17.81 -0.17 9.18
CA LEU A 770 16.82 -0.73 10.10
C LEU A 770 17.46 -1.28 11.38
N MET A 771 18.61 -1.95 11.26
CA MET A 771 19.37 -2.41 12.44
C MET A 771 19.85 -1.23 13.28
N GLN A 772 20.23 -0.10 12.67
CA GLN A 772 20.55 1.11 13.42
C GLN A 772 19.32 1.64 14.19
N SER A 773 18.14 1.68 13.57
CA SER A 773 16.89 2.04 14.27
C SER A 773 16.57 1.10 15.43
N ALA A 774 16.81 -0.20 15.26
CA ALA A 774 16.63 -1.20 16.33
C ALA A 774 17.64 -1.00 17.48
N LEU A 775 18.88 -0.63 17.17
CA LEU A 775 19.89 -0.31 18.16
C LEU A 775 19.55 0.98 18.93
N ASP A 776 19.07 2.01 18.22
CA ASP A 776 18.61 3.26 18.83
C ASP A 776 17.43 2.97 19.79
N TYR A 777 16.45 2.16 19.37
CA TYR A 777 15.37 1.66 20.21
C TYR A 777 15.87 0.83 21.41
N ALA A 778 16.92 0.03 21.24
CA ALA A 778 17.49 -0.76 22.33
C ALA A 778 18.12 0.12 23.42
N ARG A 779 18.65 1.29 23.04
CA ARG A 779 19.34 2.25 23.92
C ARG A 779 18.41 3.30 24.50
N ASP A 780 17.23 3.47 23.92
CA ASP A 780 16.27 4.44 24.41
C ASP A 780 15.74 4.07 25.80
N THR A 781 15.89 5.03 26.71
CA THR A 781 15.47 4.99 28.12
C THR A 781 14.85 6.30 28.58
N ALA A 782 14.73 7.28 27.67
CA ALA A 782 14.31 8.63 27.99
C ALA A 782 12.84 8.81 27.58
N ALA A 783 12.04 9.42 28.45
CA ALA A 783 10.66 9.74 28.09
C ALA A 783 10.59 10.90 27.08
N PRO A 784 9.59 10.90 26.18
CA PRO A 784 9.46 11.94 25.17
C PRO A 784 9.14 13.30 25.80
N VAL A 785 9.75 14.34 25.24
CA VAL A 785 9.54 15.74 25.61
C VAL A 785 8.52 16.37 24.68
N VAL A 786 7.28 16.47 25.17
CA VAL A 786 6.15 17.03 24.41
C VAL A 786 5.72 18.37 24.97
N GLU A 787 5.52 19.35 24.08
CA GLU A 787 5.06 20.71 24.40
C GLU A 787 3.80 21.06 23.63
N ALA A 788 2.88 21.77 24.30
CA ALA A 788 1.68 22.31 23.70
C ALA A 788 1.90 23.77 23.25
N VAL A 789 1.74 24.02 21.96
CA VAL A 789 2.00 25.29 21.28
C VAL A 789 0.69 25.88 20.76
N SER A 790 0.45 27.16 21.07
CA SER A 790 -0.72 27.91 20.60
C SER A 790 -0.55 28.38 19.16
N GLY A 791 -1.63 28.34 18.39
CA GLY A 791 -1.75 28.89 17.05
C GLY A 791 -2.75 30.05 16.99
N SER A 792 -3.49 30.11 15.90
CA SER A 792 -4.52 31.12 15.66
C SER A 792 -5.65 31.07 16.68
N VAL A 793 -6.28 32.23 16.89
CA VAL A 793 -7.55 32.33 17.60
C VAL A 793 -8.65 32.46 16.55
N SER A 794 -9.66 31.60 16.61
CA SER A 794 -10.81 31.65 15.71
C SER A 794 -12.10 31.30 16.46
N ALA A 795 -13.18 32.04 16.18
CA ALA A 795 -14.49 31.83 16.80
C ALA A 795 -14.47 31.73 18.34
N GLY A 796 -13.64 32.55 19.00
CA GLY A 796 -13.51 32.55 20.46
C GLY A 796 -12.79 31.32 21.04
N LYS A 797 -12.03 30.58 20.24
CA LYS A 797 -11.19 29.45 20.68
C LYS A 797 -9.76 29.62 20.19
N ILE A 798 -8.82 29.06 20.94
CA ILE A 798 -7.41 29.02 20.57
C ILE A 798 -7.07 27.63 20.03
N ASP A 799 -6.41 27.62 18.86
CA ASP A 799 -5.83 26.43 18.29
C ASP A 799 -4.61 26.02 19.12
N VAL A 800 -4.54 24.77 19.55
CA VAL A 800 -3.38 24.21 20.24
C VAL A 800 -2.91 22.95 19.53
N ARG A 801 -1.61 22.89 19.23
CA ARG A 801 -0.94 21.71 18.66
C ARG A 801 0.12 21.21 19.62
N PHE A 802 0.55 19.96 19.46
CA PHE A 802 1.71 19.47 20.16
C PHE A 802 2.94 19.41 19.25
N THR A 803 4.10 19.62 19.84
CA THR A 803 5.41 19.33 19.26
C THR A 803 6.12 18.32 20.16
N SER A 804 6.77 17.34 19.55
CA SER A 804 7.55 16.31 20.24
C SER A 804 8.99 16.33 19.72
N ASN A 805 9.95 16.05 20.60
CA ASN A 805 11.37 15.88 20.23
C ASN A 805 11.62 14.57 19.45
N GLU A 806 10.74 13.59 19.60
CA GLU A 806 10.82 12.27 18.98
C GLU A 806 9.44 11.68 18.68
N ALA A 807 9.38 10.54 17.99
CA ALA A 807 8.14 9.84 17.72
C ALA A 807 7.44 9.41 19.02
N SER A 808 6.25 9.95 19.29
CA SER A 808 5.48 9.63 20.50
C SER A 808 3.97 9.74 20.29
N SER A 809 3.22 8.92 21.02
CA SER A 809 1.76 8.99 21.11
C SER A 809 1.38 9.91 22.27
N ILE A 810 0.53 10.90 22.01
CA ILE A 810 0.20 11.95 22.97
C ILE A 810 -1.25 11.78 23.42
N TYR A 811 -1.47 11.64 24.72
CA TYR A 811 -2.80 11.44 25.30
C TYR A 811 -3.16 12.62 26.19
N TYR A 812 -4.37 13.14 26.07
CA TYR A 812 -4.78 14.37 26.73
C TYR A 812 -6.18 14.28 27.35
N THR A 813 -6.43 15.17 28.30
CA THR A 813 -7.73 15.42 28.92
C THR A 813 -8.01 16.92 28.96
N LEU A 814 -9.29 17.28 28.87
CA LEU A 814 -9.78 18.67 28.84
C LEU A 814 -10.72 19.00 30.01
N ASP A 815 -11.04 18.00 30.82
CA ASP A 815 -11.97 18.05 31.96
C ASP A 815 -11.24 18.17 33.31
N GLY A 816 -9.90 18.24 33.29
CA GLY A 816 -9.04 18.34 34.47
C GLY A 816 -8.63 17.00 35.09
N SER A 817 -9.14 15.86 34.60
CA SER A 817 -8.72 14.53 35.04
C SER A 817 -7.26 14.25 34.66
N THR A 818 -6.56 13.38 35.40
CA THR A 818 -5.18 13.00 35.07
C THR A 818 -5.16 12.11 33.81
N PRO A 819 -4.45 12.51 32.74
CA PRO A 819 -4.39 11.72 31.52
C PRO A 819 -3.59 10.43 31.72
N THR A 820 -4.01 9.37 31.03
CA THR A 820 -3.33 8.06 30.94
C THR A 820 -3.25 7.65 29.48
N THR A 821 -2.59 6.53 29.16
CA THR A 821 -2.59 5.95 27.80
C THR A 821 -3.99 5.50 27.34
N ALA A 822 -4.96 5.38 28.26
CA ALA A 822 -6.36 5.13 27.92
C ALA A 822 -7.13 6.40 27.51
N SER A 823 -6.59 7.60 27.80
CA SER A 823 -7.22 8.88 27.47
C SER A 823 -7.31 9.13 25.95
N THR A 824 -7.86 10.28 25.54
CA THR A 824 -7.98 10.62 24.12
C THR A 824 -6.60 10.89 23.53
N GLU A 825 -6.25 10.15 22.48
CA GLU A 825 -5.02 10.36 21.72
C GLU A 825 -5.17 11.58 20.79
N TRP A 826 -4.13 12.42 20.71
CA TRP A 826 -4.03 13.45 19.69
C TRP A 826 -3.52 12.84 18.38
N LYS A 827 -4.46 12.37 17.57
CA LYS A 827 -4.21 11.64 16.31
C LYS A 827 -4.94 12.29 15.13
N PRO A 828 -4.55 12.00 13.88
CA PRO A 828 -5.28 12.48 12.71
C PRO A 828 -6.66 11.82 12.58
N THR A 829 -7.56 12.48 11.84
CA THR A 829 -8.93 11.98 11.59
C THR A 829 -9.01 10.94 10.48
N ARG A 830 -7.90 10.72 9.76
CA ARG A 830 -7.73 9.71 8.72
C ARG A 830 -6.25 9.35 8.59
N ALA A 831 -5.95 8.27 7.91
CA ALA A 831 -4.59 7.87 7.61
C ALA A 831 -3.83 8.91 6.78
N ARG A 832 -2.51 8.97 6.98
CA ARG A 832 -1.56 9.89 6.32
C ARG A 832 -1.89 11.39 6.45
N ALA A 833 -2.83 11.78 7.31
CA ALA A 833 -3.11 13.17 7.63
C ALA A 833 -2.32 13.66 8.86
N LEU A 834 -2.26 14.98 9.01
CA LEU A 834 -1.78 15.61 10.23
C LEU A 834 -2.93 15.74 11.24
N PRO A 835 -2.67 15.61 12.55
CA PRO A 835 -3.65 15.91 13.59
C PRO A 835 -4.21 17.32 13.47
N LEU A 836 -5.51 17.44 13.71
CA LEU A 836 -6.18 18.74 13.81
C LEU A 836 -5.75 19.45 15.10
N PRO A 837 -5.66 20.79 15.10
CA PRO A 837 -5.42 21.53 16.32
C PRO A 837 -6.57 21.32 17.29
N LEU A 838 -6.25 21.19 18.58
CA LEU A 838 -7.23 21.23 19.66
C LEU A 838 -7.82 22.63 19.74
N GLN A 839 -9.14 22.72 19.80
CA GLN A 839 -9.87 23.99 19.86
C GLN A 839 -10.25 24.27 21.31
N LEU A 840 -9.43 25.03 22.03
CA LEU A 840 -9.60 25.27 23.46
C LEU A 840 -10.32 26.59 23.74
N ALA A 841 -11.24 26.58 24.72
CA ALA A 841 -11.83 27.80 25.24
C ALA A 841 -10.79 28.60 26.07
N PRO A 842 -11.00 29.92 26.27
CA PRO A 842 -10.13 30.71 27.14
C PRO A 842 -10.00 30.09 28.53
N ASN A 843 -8.77 29.94 29.01
CA ASN A 843 -8.42 29.37 30.31
C ASN A 843 -8.83 27.89 30.50
N GLN A 844 -9.23 27.19 29.44
CA GLN A 844 -9.45 25.75 29.51
C GLN A 844 -8.13 25.04 29.83
N VAL A 845 -8.16 24.13 30.82
CA VAL A 845 -6.99 23.40 31.27
C VAL A 845 -6.77 22.19 30.37
N LEU A 846 -5.64 22.16 29.68
CA LEU A 846 -5.15 21.01 28.95
C LEU A 846 -4.15 20.25 29.82
N LYS A 847 -4.38 18.96 30.02
CA LYS A 847 -3.40 18.04 30.61
C LYS A 847 -3.02 16.98 29.60
N TRP A 848 -1.74 16.61 29.56
CA TRP A 848 -1.27 15.54 28.65
C TRP A 848 -0.13 14.72 29.24
N VAL A 849 -0.02 13.50 28.72
CA VAL A 849 1.15 12.62 28.81
C VAL A 849 1.50 12.16 27.40
N ALA A 850 2.71 11.65 27.22
CA ALA A 850 3.16 11.08 25.98
C ALA A 850 3.98 9.82 26.26
N THR A 851 3.83 8.82 25.40
CA THR A 851 4.65 7.61 25.41
C THR A 851 5.36 7.50 24.08
N ASP A 852 6.66 7.21 24.11
CA ASP A 852 7.38 6.80 22.91
C ASP A 852 7.02 5.34 22.56
N PHE A 853 7.63 4.85 21.48
CA PHE A 853 7.45 3.47 21.04
C PHE A 853 8.10 2.44 21.98
N LYS A 854 9.14 2.83 22.72
CA LYS A 854 9.78 1.97 23.73
C LYS A 854 8.87 1.72 24.92
N GLY A 855 7.94 2.63 25.18
CA GLY A 855 7.04 2.63 26.31
C GLY A 855 7.49 3.56 27.44
N ASN A 856 8.48 4.44 27.22
CA ASN A 856 8.85 5.42 28.24
C ASN A 856 7.74 6.49 28.31
N LEU A 857 7.13 6.62 29.49
CA LEU A 857 6.02 7.52 29.74
C LEU A 857 6.51 8.86 30.30
N SER A 858 6.13 9.96 29.68
CA SER A 858 6.43 11.30 30.18
C SER A 858 5.58 11.67 31.40
N ALA A 859 6.11 12.57 32.23
CA ALA A 859 5.37 13.12 33.34
C ALA A 859 4.13 13.90 32.87
N VAL A 860 3.07 13.90 33.68
CA VAL A 860 1.86 14.67 33.41
C VAL A 860 2.21 16.16 33.30
N LYS A 861 1.97 16.74 32.13
CA LYS A 861 2.06 18.17 31.91
C LYS A 861 0.68 18.81 31.94
N THR A 862 0.63 20.09 32.33
CA THR A 862 -0.59 20.87 32.45
C THR A 862 -0.34 22.28 31.97
N LYS A 863 -1.23 22.80 31.13
CA LYS A 863 -1.16 24.18 30.63
C LYS A 863 -2.56 24.71 30.36
N ALA A 864 -2.80 25.96 30.75
CA ALA A 864 -3.99 26.71 30.36
C ALA A 864 -3.58 27.76 29.33
N PHE A 865 -4.43 27.98 28.34
CA PHE A 865 -4.20 28.97 27.29
C PHE A 865 -5.23 30.09 27.41
N GLY A 866 -4.75 31.32 27.52
CA GLY A 866 -5.56 32.52 27.52
C GLY A 866 -5.26 33.36 26.29
N PHE A 867 -6.27 34.07 25.79
CA PHE A 867 -6.10 35.12 24.79
C PHE A 867 -6.98 36.32 25.13
N THR A 868 -6.66 37.48 24.58
CA THR A 868 -7.45 38.70 24.69
C THR A 868 -7.65 39.25 23.29
N GLU A 869 -8.90 39.40 22.86
CA GLU A 869 -9.21 40.02 21.58
C GLU A 869 -9.06 41.54 21.70
N GLY A 870 -8.23 42.12 20.84
CA GLY A 870 -8.08 43.56 20.70
C GLY A 870 -8.60 44.02 19.34
N THR A 871 -9.40 45.08 19.32
CA THR A 871 -9.88 45.67 18.06
C THR A 871 -8.83 46.61 17.50
N VAL A 872 -8.29 46.31 16.32
CA VAL A 872 -7.50 47.26 15.52
C VAL A 872 -8.43 47.88 14.49
N GLY A 873 -8.54 49.21 14.50
CA GLY A 873 -9.37 49.96 13.57
C GLY A 873 -8.64 51.19 13.04
N GLY A 874 -9.06 51.66 11.86
CA GLY A 874 -8.65 52.93 11.28
C GLY A 874 -9.87 53.84 11.11
N THR A 875 -9.71 55.13 11.37
CA THR A 875 -10.77 56.13 11.16
C THR A 875 -10.55 56.85 9.85
N VAL A 876 -11.55 56.87 8.97
CA VAL A 876 -11.59 57.79 7.83
C VAL A 876 -12.19 59.11 8.31
N PRO A 877 -11.47 60.24 8.27
CA PRO A 877 -12.02 61.52 8.67
C PRO A 877 -13.08 62.00 7.66
N ALA A 878 -14.17 62.59 8.15
CA ALA A 878 -15.17 63.24 7.33
C ALA A 878 -14.52 64.33 6.48
N THR A 879 -14.46 64.13 5.17
CA THR A 879 -13.78 65.02 4.22
C THR A 879 -14.78 65.45 3.17
N LEU A 880 -14.93 66.77 3.00
CA LEU A 880 -15.65 67.39 1.90
C LEU A 880 -14.79 68.54 1.38
N SER A 881 -14.19 68.35 0.20
CA SER A 881 -13.24 69.30 -0.40
C SER A 881 -13.62 69.62 -1.83
N LEU A 882 -13.60 70.90 -2.15
CA LEU A 882 -13.81 71.47 -3.48
C LEU A 882 -12.65 72.41 -3.80
N SER A 883 -11.96 72.17 -4.90
CA SER A 883 -10.94 73.07 -5.45
C SER A 883 -11.28 73.44 -6.89
N LEU A 884 -11.01 74.68 -7.30
CA LEU A 884 -11.27 75.18 -8.67
C LEU A 884 -9.95 75.52 -9.36
N SER A 885 -9.84 75.26 -10.67
CA SER A 885 -8.61 75.42 -11.46
C SER A 885 -8.16 76.87 -11.77
N GLY A 886 -8.68 77.88 -11.06
CA GLY A 886 -8.34 79.30 -11.23
C GLY A 886 -9.36 80.11 -12.06
N PRO A 887 -9.14 81.42 -12.26
CA PRO A 887 -10.09 82.30 -12.96
C PRO A 887 -10.18 81.98 -14.45
N THR A 888 -11.41 81.98 -14.98
CA THR A 888 -11.71 81.68 -16.39
C THR A 888 -11.96 82.95 -17.20
N THR A 889 -11.44 83.03 -18.41
CA THR A 889 -11.63 84.17 -19.32
C THR A 889 -12.43 83.79 -20.57
N LEU A 890 -13.39 84.62 -20.95
CA LEU A 890 -14.23 84.45 -22.15
C LEU A 890 -13.60 85.08 -23.41
N GLY A 891 -12.42 85.69 -23.27
CA GLY A 891 -11.80 86.51 -24.32
C GLY A 891 -12.49 87.87 -24.52
N PRO A 892 -12.06 88.66 -25.51
CA PRO A 892 -12.58 90.01 -25.73
C PRO A 892 -14.00 90.00 -26.34
N PHE A 893 -14.92 90.74 -25.74
CA PHE A 893 -16.24 91.01 -26.31
C PHE A 893 -16.14 92.03 -27.45
N VAL A 894 -16.84 91.78 -28.56
CA VAL A 894 -16.78 92.59 -29.78
C VAL A 894 -18.06 93.43 -29.86
N PRO A 895 -17.98 94.78 -29.77
CA PRO A 895 -19.15 95.64 -29.90
C PRO A 895 -19.82 95.51 -31.27
N GLY A 896 -21.16 95.58 -31.31
CA GLY A 896 -21.95 95.56 -32.54
C GLY A 896 -22.16 94.18 -33.18
N VAL A 897 -21.66 93.10 -32.56
CA VAL A 897 -21.77 91.73 -33.09
C VAL A 897 -22.52 90.85 -32.10
N ALA A 898 -23.63 90.25 -32.55
CA ALA A 898 -24.29 89.21 -31.76
C ALA A 898 -23.39 87.96 -31.71
N LYS A 899 -22.93 87.56 -30.53
CA LYS A 899 -22.06 86.40 -30.35
C LYS A 899 -22.21 85.78 -28.96
N GLU A 900 -22.15 84.46 -28.91
CA GLU A 900 -21.98 83.70 -27.67
C GLU A 900 -20.49 83.43 -27.43
N TYR A 901 -20.01 83.82 -26.25
CA TYR A 901 -18.66 83.57 -25.78
C TYR A 901 -18.69 82.38 -24.84
N THR A 902 -17.81 81.41 -25.03
CA THR A 902 -17.72 80.20 -24.20
C THR A 902 -16.32 80.05 -23.63
N ALA A 903 -16.22 79.61 -22.37
CA ALA A 903 -14.97 79.22 -21.74
C ALA A 903 -15.20 78.05 -20.78
N THR A 904 -14.15 77.28 -20.49
CA THR A 904 -14.23 76.11 -19.60
C THR A 904 -13.27 76.21 -18.43
N SER A 905 -13.61 75.53 -17.34
CA SER A 905 -12.80 75.37 -16.12
C SER A 905 -13.08 74.00 -15.50
N GLU A 906 -12.39 73.67 -14.42
CA GLU A 906 -12.52 72.39 -13.73
C GLU A 906 -12.63 72.58 -12.21
N ALA A 907 -13.46 71.75 -11.58
CA ALA A 907 -13.51 71.54 -10.13
C ALA A 907 -12.93 70.16 -9.77
N THR A 908 -12.13 70.06 -8.72
CA THR A 908 -11.70 68.79 -8.13
C THR A 908 -12.46 68.55 -6.83
N ILE A 909 -13.08 67.36 -6.72
CA ILE A 909 -13.98 66.97 -5.63
C ILE A 909 -13.40 65.79 -4.84
N ILE A 910 -13.39 65.91 -3.51
CA ILE A 910 -13.15 64.79 -2.59
C ILE A 910 -14.31 64.76 -1.59
N SER A 911 -14.95 63.60 -1.46
CA SER A 911 -16.00 63.37 -0.47
C SER A 911 -15.86 61.96 0.13
N THR A 912 -15.86 61.85 1.45
CA THR A 912 -16.00 60.57 2.16
C THR A 912 -17.45 60.27 2.55
N ALA A 913 -18.37 61.21 2.29
CA ALA A 913 -19.77 61.12 2.68
C ALA A 913 -20.57 60.12 1.82
N GLY A 914 -21.69 59.64 2.37
CA GLY A 914 -22.63 58.77 1.65
C GLY A 914 -23.27 59.43 0.43
N ASN A 915 -23.28 60.76 0.38
CA ASN A 915 -23.63 61.54 -0.80
C ASN A 915 -22.88 62.88 -0.86
N ALA A 916 -22.85 63.51 -2.03
CA ALA A 916 -22.39 64.90 -2.19
C ALA A 916 -23.15 65.58 -3.34
N THR A 917 -23.27 66.91 -3.29
CA THR A 917 -23.91 67.75 -4.31
C THR A 917 -23.09 69.01 -4.53
N LEU A 918 -22.73 69.28 -5.79
CA LEU A 918 -22.07 70.51 -6.24
C LEU A 918 -23.11 71.42 -6.91
N SER A 919 -23.24 72.65 -6.41
CA SER A 919 -24.19 73.64 -6.92
C SER A 919 -23.53 74.99 -7.24
N VAL A 920 -24.19 75.80 -8.07
CA VAL A 920 -23.77 77.15 -8.46
C VAL A 920 -24.83 78.16 -8.03
N ALA A 921 -24.42 79.26 -7.41
CA ALA A 921 -25.34 80.26 -6.89
C ALA A 921 -25.86 81.23 -7.96
N GLY A 922 -27.17 81.13 -8.30
CA GLY A 922 -27.98 82.15 -8.98
C GLY A 922 -27.55 82.62 -10.38
N PRO A 923 -28.43 83.32 -11.14
CA PRO A 923 -28.01 84.00 -12.36
C PRO A 923 -27.11 85.18 -11.99
N VAL A 924 -25.91 85.21 -12.56
CA VAL A 924 -24.93 86.27 -12.36
C VAL A 924 -24.70 87.02 -13.66
N HIS A 925 -24.76 88.35 -13.65
CA HIS A 925 -24.45 89.17 -14.82
C HIS A 925 -23.01 89.68 -14.72
N LEU A 926 -22.23 89.54 -15.80
CA LEU A 926 -20.93 90.19 -15.86
C LEU A 926 -21.13 91.70 -15.91
N SER A 927 -20.30 92.44 -15.17
CA SER A 927 -20.42 93.89 -15.04
C SER A 927 -19.08 94.59 -15.22
N ASN A 928 -19.11 95.75 -15.86
CA ASN A 928 -18.00 96.69 -15.93
C ASN A 928 -18.41 97.96 -15.14
N GLY A 929 -17.95 98.04 -13.88
CA GLY A 929 -18.44 99.03 -12.92
C GLY A 929 -19.94 98.86 -12.64
N ALA A 930 -20.71 99.95 -12.70
CA ALA A 930 -22.16 99.93 -12.52
C ALA A 930 -22.94 99.42 -13.75
N PHE A 931 -22.27 99.05 -14.84
CA PHE A 931 -22.91 98.61 -16.08
C PHE A 931 -22.88 97.08 -16.18
N SER A 932 -24.05 96.44 -16.28
CA SER A 932 -24.21 94.99 -16.37
C SER A 932 -24.69 94.58 -17.76
N LEU A 933 -24.21 93.42 -18.23
CA LEU A 933 -24.72 92.81 -19.44
C LEU A 933 -26.19 92.37 -19.26
N ALA A 934 -26.95 92.40 -20.35
CA ALA A 934 -28.37 92.09 -20.36
C ALA A 934 -28.64 90.61 -20.13
N SER A 935 -27.82 89.73 -20.71
CA SER A 935 -27.92 88.28 -20.49
C SER A 935 -27.09 87.84 -19.29
N PRO A 936 -27.60 86.96 -18.41
CA PRO A 936 -26.78 86.37 -17.36
C PRO A 936 -25.71 85.45 -17.95
N LEU A 937 -24.63 85.27 -17.21
CA LEU A 937 -23.62 84.26 -17.46
C LEU A 937 -24.22 82.88 -17.20
N GLY A 938 -24.33 82.06 -18.24
CA GLY A 938 -24.71 80.65 -18.11
C GLY A 938 -23.55 79.84 -17.53
N VAL A 939 -23.82 79.02 -16.51
CA VAL A 939 -22.84 78.10 -15.90
C VAL A 939 -23.43 76.69 -15.89
N THR A 940 -22.75 75.75 -16.53
CA THR A 940 -23.17 74.35 -16.59
C THR A 940 -22.10 73.44 -15.98
N LEU A 941 -22.51 72.57 -15.05
CA LEU A 941 -21.67 71.54 -14.45
C LEU A 941 -21.82 70.22 -15.22
N ALA A 942 -20.72 69.57 -15.56
CA ALA A 942 -20.74 68.24 -16.20
C ALA A 942 -21.31 67.14 -15.30
N LYS A 943 -21.20 67.33 -13.97
CA LYS A 943 -21.77 66.47 -12.93
C LYS A 943 -22.02 67.30 -11.68
N SER A 944 -23.11 67.05 -10.98
CA SER A 944 -23.52 67.84 -9.81
C SER A 944 -23.88 67.00 -8.59
N SER A 945 -23.86 65.66 -8.66
CA SER A 945 -24.21 64.80 -7.53
C SER A 945 -23.45 63.47 -7.50
N TRP A 946 -23.29 62.93 -6.29
CA TRP A 946 -22.66 61.65 -5.97
C TRP A 946 -23.49 60.88 -4.94
N THR A 947 -23.62 59.56 -5.13
CA THR A 947 -24.35 58.64 -4.24
C THR A 947 -23.42 57.79 -3.37
N GLY A 948 -22.15 58.20 -3.24
CA GLY A 948 -21.13 57.55 -2.44
C GLY A 948 -19.82 58.34 -2.44
N PRO A 949 -18.78 57.84 -1.74
CA PRO A 949 -17.49 58.50 -1.67
C PRO A 949 -16.86 58.71 -3.04
N THR A 950 -16.16 59.83 -3.23
CA THR A 950 -15.38 60.13 -4.43
C THR A 950 -14.04 60.74 -4.05
N SER A 951 -13.00 60.47 -4.84
CA SER A 951 -11.63 60.90 -4.57
C SER A 951 -11.01 61.54 -5.80
N ASN A 952 -10.62 62.82 -5.69
CA ASN A 952 -9.98 63.62 -6.73
C ASN A 952 -10.76 63.66 -8.06
N GLU A 953 -12.08 63.55 -8.00
CA GLU A 953 -12.89 63.54 -9.21
C GLU A 953 -12.97 64.93 -9.81
N LYS A 954 -12.71 65.01 -11.11
CA LYS A 954 -12.68 66.25 -11.87
C LYS A 954 -14.02 66.49 -12.54
N VAL A 955 -14.61 67.64 -12.29
CA VAL A 955 -15.89 68.08 -12.85
C VAL A 955 -15.68 69.29 -13.74
N GLY A 956 -15.95 69.12 -15.03
CA GLY A 956 -15.91 70.22 -15.99
C GLY A 956 -17.00 71.26 -15.72
N ILE A 957 -16.63 72.54 -15.85
CA ILE A 957 -17.51 73.70 -15.71
C ILE A 957 -17.46 74.49 -17.03
N THR A 958 -18.61 74.74 -17.63
CA THR A 958 -18.72 75.53 -18.87
C THR A 958 -19.42 76.85 -18.60
N PHE A 959 -18.79 77.95 -18.99
CA PHE A 959 -19.30 79.32 -18.89
C PHE A 959 -19.73 79.82 -20.27
N LYS A 960 -20.90 80.47 -20.36
CA LYS A 960 -21.44 81.04 -21.60
C LYS A 960 -21.99 82.44 -21.38
N GLN A 961 -21.51 83.40 -22.16
CA GLN A 961 -22.04 84.77 -22.17
C GLN A 961 -22.51 85.13 -23.57
N ALA A 962 -23.82 85.40 -23.71
CA ALA A 962 -24.36 85.98 -24.93
C ALA A 962 -24.25 87.50 -24.88
N ILE A 963 -23.82 88.10 -25.99
CA ILE A 963 -23.86 89.54 -26.26
C ILE A 963 -24.77 89.78 -27.46
N GLY A 964 -25.74 90.69 -27.34
CA GLY A 964 -26.64 91.06 -28.44
C GLY A 964 -26.01 92.05 -29.44
N ALA A 965 -26.44 92.03 -30.71
CA ALA A 965 -25.91 92.93 -31.75
C ALA A 965 -26.06 94.43 -31.41
N ASN A 966 -27.08 94.79 -30.64
CA ASN A 966 -27.36 96.16 -30.20
C ASN A 966 -27.03 96.40 -28.71
N GLU A 967 -26.36 95.44 -28.05
CA GLU A 967 -26.00 95.57 -26.65
C GLU A 967 -24.80 96.51 -26.49
N GLY A 968 -24.97 97.57 -25.71
CA GLY A 968 -23.91 98.54 -25.47
C GLY A 968 -22.77 97.93 -24.66
N LEU A 969 -21.53 98.04 -25.12
CA LEU A 969 -20.34 97.61 -24.38
C LEU A 969 -19.45 98.81 -24.05
N ARG A 970 -19.17 99.03 -22.76
CA ARG A 970 -18.13 99.93 -22.26
C ARG A 970 -16.73 99.31 -22.36
N THR A 971 -15.73 100.11 -22.73
CA THR A 971 -14.31 99.75 -22.64
C THR A 971 -13.95 99.37 -21.20
N GLY A 972 -13.20 98.29 -21.02
CA GLY A 972 -12.78 97.77 -19.72
C GLY A 972 -13.20 96.32 -19.49
N THR A 973 -12.95 95.81 -18.29
CA THR A 973 -13.19 94.40 -17.95
C THR A 973 -14.61 94.20 -17.42
N TYR A 974 -15.30 93.20 -17.96
CA TYR A 974 -16.55 92.69 -17.41
C TYR A 974 -16.25 91.47 -16.53
N SER A 975 -16.53 91.56 -15.25
CA SER A 975 -16.28 90.45 -14.31
C SER A 975 -17.39 90.33 -13.27
N LYS A 976 -17.55 89.12 -12.74
CA LYS A 976 -18.40 88.83 -11.59
C LYS A 976 -17.89 87.59 -10.88
N ALA A 977 -18.00 87.56 -9.55
CA ALA A 977 -17.70 86.37 -8.77
C ALA A 977 -18.84 85.35 -8.90
N VAL A 978 -18.49 84.08 -9.15
CA VAL A 978 -19.42 82.94 -9.19
C VAL A 978 -19.13 82.05 -7.99
N THR A 979 -20.15 81.73 -7.20
CA THR A 979 -19.99 80.89 -6.00
C THR A 979 -20.40 79.46 -6.29
N PHE A 980 -19.50 78.51 -6.02
CA PHE A 980 -19.73 77.07 -6.10
C PHE A 980 -19.78 76.49 -4.69
N THR A 981 -20.78 75.65 -4.40
CA THR A 981 -20.93 75.01 -3.09
C THR A 981 -20.94 73.50 -3.25
N LEU A 982 -20.04 72.82 -2.55
CA LEU A 982 -20.09 71.38 -2.36
C LEU A 982 -20.74 71.10 -1.00
N SER A 983 -21.76 70.25 -0.98
CA SER A 983 -22.56 69.94 0.22
C SER A 983 -22.88 68.45 0.28
N THR A 984 -23.22 67.95 1.48
CA THR A 984 -23.67 66.58 1.72
C THR A 984 -24.84 66.61 2.71
N THR A 985 -25.76 65.66 2.62
CA THR A 985 -26.80 65.45 3.63
C THR A 985 -26.51 64.24 4.52
N GLN A 986 -25.41 63.52 4.26
CA GLN A 986 -24.95 62.35 5.01
C GLN A 986 -23.43 62.47 5.30
N PRO A 987 -23.03 63.47 6.11
CA PRO A 987 -21.63 63.83 6.35
C PRO A 987 -20.80 62.74 7.05
#